data_AF-A0A6C1TYQ9-F1
#
_entry.id   AF-A0A6C1TYQ9-F1
#
_cell.length_a   1.000
_cell.length_b   1.000
_cell.length_c   1.000
_cell.angle_alpha   90.00
_cell.angle_beta   90.00
_cell.angle_gamma   90.00
#
_symmetry.space_group_name_H-M   'P 1'
#
loop_
_entity.id
_entity.type
_entity.pdbx_description
1 polymer ?
#
loop_
_entity_poly.entity_id
_entity_poly.type
_entity_poly.pdbx_seq_one_letter_code
_entity_poly.pdbx_strand_id
1 'polypeptide(L)'
;MSALHLALTRFSDEQLRELLDARPDAAFPTPASLASLATRLTLSGSIARALRRLTAADIALLETLGDAGAELDPVALDAINVPFDTREPLARLRTHALVFGPDEALRVAPGVLSALPAGWRILDPAPANLAQSLDTISPRERQVLDTLAASGSIGTTRGAAPDADPTLPVPRLLSLGLLVRVNSTTVRLPRPVREALRGTPVRTYPLEPVAPTHAVEQSRVDAASTAAGLEAVRQVRRTIAHLLDSPVELLKDGSVGVRARGALEKELGFDPALAVTVAESAGLIGRGAIDDTDCLAATRDGVTWLGSALPEQWAVLILGWLASPWRTELDTKLLSEDSRAPEIRFVRLSVVKRLCAGAMDSETLSANLHHYSPILASGISPALLGSIVEEGHAIGALALDTAAAPGRTVVEGTDLVEATRALVPAEINYVIAQADLTILAPGPLPPEMAATLESFVDLESPGMASVYRVTPATVQRALNAGRTGAELTRWLEQHCVGEVPQGLLFLINDAAATHGSIRVGSAASYLRCEDEALLASAVARVDGLELIAPTVAISQVPVPQLVALLRQRGFQPAADGDGTALLTLHDAPQLVAPTPSTVPRERSIDEAHREEVIRSLRATGGAAETEERDFLETLRASVRARRPVTIGYVDKRGQRTQRKVIPVTVNAGLIDALDEATGRVLRVELSRITGVEDTATEL
;
A
#
# COMPACT_ATOMS: atom_id res chain seq x y z
N MET A 1 7.49 39.74 -6.09
CA MET A 1 8.33 38.57 -5.71
C MET A 1 7.91 38.02 -4.35
N SER A 2 7.74 36.69 -4.20
CA SER A 2 7.45 36.09 -2.89
C SER A 2 8.70 36.08 -1.99
N ALA A 3 8.53 36.24 -0.68
CA ALA A 3 9.65 36.25 0.28
C ALA A 3 10.47 34.94 0.22
N LEU A 4 9.81 33.80 -0.02
CA LEU A 4 10.46 32.51 -0.19
C LEU A 4 11.35 32.47 -1.44
N HIS A 5 10.90 33.04 -2.58
CA HIS A 5 11.72 33.11 -3.78
C HIS A 5 13.04 33.85 -3.53
N LEU A 6 12.98 35.01 -2.86
CA LEU A 6 14.16 35.79 -2.49
C LEU A 6 15.07 35.05 -1.49
N ALA A 7 14.52 34.18 -0.65
CA ALA A 7 15.32 33.35 0.22
C ALA A 7 16.08 32.27 -0.58
N LEU A 8 15.42 31.62 -1.53
CA LEU A 8 16.01 30.57 -2.36
C LEU A 8 17.16 31.08 -3.25
N THR A 9 17.17 32.36 -3.66
CA THR A 9 18.31 32.90 -4.42
C THR A 9 19.61 32.93 -3.62
N ARG A 10 19.51 32.93 -2.28
CA ARG A 10 20.65 32.92 -1.35
C ARG A 10 21.11 31.51 -0.97
N PHE A 11 20.36 30.47 -1.33
CA PHE A 11 20.73 29.10 -1.02
C PHE A 11 21.99 28.72 -1.79
N SER A 12 22.92 28.04 -1.14
CA SER A 12 24.04 27.38 -1.82
C SER A 12 23.54 26.21 -2.66
N ASP A 13 24.38 25.70 -3.56
CA ASP A 13 24.01 24.50 -4.33
C ASP A 13 23.78 23.31 -3.41
N GLU A 14 24.54 23.19 -2.31
CA GLU A 14 24.33 22.15 -1.30
C GLU A 14 22.97 22.26 -0.61
N GLN A 15 22.57 23.47 -0.21
CA GLN A 15 21.24 23.70 0.36
C GLN A 15 20.12 23.41 -0.63
N LEU A 16 20.35 23.65 -1.93
CA LEU A 16 19.41 23.24 -2.98
C LEU A 16 19.36 21.71 -3.14
N ARG A 17 20.49 21.00 -3.03
CA ARG A 17 20.52 19.52 -3.04
C ARG A 17 19.68 18.96 -1.89
N GLU A 18 19.96 19.39 -0.67
CA GLU A 18 19.23 18.98 0.53
C GLU A 18 17.73 19.26 0.42
N LEU A 19 17.35 20.44 -0.11
CA LEU A 19 15.95 20.79 -0.35
C LEU A 19 15.29 19.86 -1.37
N LEU A 20 15.96 19.55 -2.47
CA LEU A 20 15.44 18.66 -3.51
C LEU A 20 15.29 17.22 -2.99
N ASP A 21 16.22 16.73 -2.17
CA ASP A 21 16.09 15.44 -1.46
C ASP A 21 14.91 15.42 -0.48
N ALA A 22 14.74 16.51 0.26
CA ALA A 22 13.69 16.63 1.25
C ALA A 22 12.30 16.84 0.63
N ARG A 23 12.23 17.44 -0.56
CA ARG A 23 11.01 17.82 -1.31
C ARG A 23 11.05 17.37 -2.78
N PRO A 24 11.18 16.05 -3.04
CA PRO A 24 11.36 15.51 -4.39
C PRO A 24 10.13 15.76 -5.28
N ASP A 25 8.97 15.93 -4.68
CA ASP A 25 7.74 16.28 -5.37
C ASP A 25 7.75 17.67 -6.03
N ALA A 26 8.59 18.59 -5.57
CA ALA A 26 8.73 19.91 -6.18
C ALA A 26 9.65 19.90 -7.42
N ALA A 27 10.48 18.87 -7.57
CA ALA A 27 11.46 18.74 -8.64
C ALA A 27 10.88 18.18 -9.94
N PHE A 28 9.79 17.40 -9.89
CA PHE A 28 9.21 16.76 -11.07
C PHE A 28 7.90 17.43 -11.53
N PRO A 29 7.78 17.81 -12.82
CA PRO A 29 8.82 17.86 -13.86
C PRO A 29 9.84 18.99 -13.62
N THR A 30 11.08 18.96 -14.13
CA THR A 30 12.13 19.97 -13.83
C THR A 30 11.60 21.42 -13.76
N PRO A 31 11.77 22.13 -12.64
CA PRO A 31 11.33 23.52 -12.53
C PRO A 31 12.18 24.43 -13.41
N ALA A 32 11.53 25.29 -14.19
CA ALA A 32 12.22 26.17 -15.14
C ALA A 32 13.02 27.32 -14.49
N SER A 33 12.73 27.66 -13.22
CA SER A 33 13.42 28.73 -12.47
C SER A 33 13.18 28.63 -10.97
N LEU A 34 13.95 29.37 -10.17
CA LEU A 34 13.74 29.45 -8.71
C LEU A 34 12.35 30.00 -8.34
N ALA A 35 11.74 30.82 -9.19
CA ALA A 35 10.35 31.29 -8.99
C ALA A 35 9.33 30.15 -9.17
N SER A 36 9.55 29.31 -10.17
CA SER A 36 8.75 28.10 -10.39
C SER A 36 8.89 27.13 -9.21
N LEU A 37 10.12 26.91 -8.73
CA LEU A 37 10.39 26.08 -7.55
C LEU A 37 9.69 26.63 -6.29
N ALA A 38 9.83 27.93 -6.00
CA ALA A 38 9.16 28.56 -4.85
C ALA A 38 7.62 28.41 -4.91
N THR A 39 7.03 28.53 -6.10
CA THR A 39 5.59 28.35 -6.31
C THR A 39 5.18 26.90 -6.02
N ARG A 40 5.98 25.92 -6.43
CA ARG A 40 5.68 24.50 -6.20
C ARG A 40 5.84 24.10 -4.74
N LEU A 41 6.86 24.60 -4.06
CA LEU A 41 7.09 24.37 -2.63
C LEU A 41 5.94 24.90 -1.74
N THR A 42 5.22 25.91 -2.22
CA THR A 42 4.08 26.53 -1.53
C THR A 42 2.72 25.91 -1.92
N LEU A 43 2.69 24.92 -2.82
CA LEU A 43 1.46 24.18 -3.10
C LEU A 43 1.04 23.38 -1.86
N SER A 44 -0.25 23.42 -1.52
CA SER A 44 -0.80 22.75 -0.33
C SER A 44 -0.43 21.27 -0.27
N GLY A 45 -0.46 20.56 -1.41
CA GLY A 45 -0.07 19.15 -1.47
C GLY A 45 1.42 18.89 -1.21
N SER A 46 2.29 19.82 -1.60
CA SER A 46 3.73 19.73 -1.34
C SER A 46 4.04 20.02 0.13
N ILE A 47 3.43 21.07 0.68
CA ILE A 47 3.53 21.41 2.11
C ILE A 47 3.02 20.26 2.97
N ALA A 48 1.85 19.70 2.67
CA ALA A 48 1.27 18.59 3.44
C ALA A 48 2.17 17.36 3.48
N ARG A 49 2.92 17.07 2.40
CA ARG A 49 3.91 15.98 2.38
C ARG A 49 5.09 16.27 3.29
N ALA A 50 5.59 17.50 3.28
CA ALA A 50 6.69 17.92 4.16
C ALA A 50 6.29 17.87 5.63
N LEU A 51 5.10 18.40 5.96
CA LEU A 51 4.58 18.40 7.34
C LEU A 51 4.47 16.98 7.92
N ARG A 52 4.15 15.97 7.11
CA ARG A 52 4.08 14.57 7.55
C ARG A 52 5.43 13.96 7.92
N ARG A 53 6.54 14.57 7.51
CA ARG A 53 7.93 14.14 7.80
C ARG A 53 8.53 14.82 9.03
N LEU A 54 7.84 15.80 9.59
CA LEU A 54 8.30 16.58 10.74
C LEU A 54 8.13 15.80 12.05
N THR A 55 9.03 16.04 12.99
CA THR A 55 8.94 15.58 14.37
C THR A 55 8.01 16.48 15.21
N ALA A 56 7.69 16.05 16.42
CA ALA A 56 6.92 16.83 17.39
C ALA A 56 7.62 18.15 17.75
N ALA A 57 8.95 18.14 17.92
CA ALA A 57 9.74 19.34 18.16
C ALA A 57 9.71 20.32 16.97
N ASP A 58 9.74 19.80 15.74
CA ASP A 58 9.66 20.62 14.52
C ASP A 58 8.31 21.33 14.42
N ILE A 59 7.22 20.60 14.67
CA ILE A 59 5.87 21.17 14.67
C ILE A 59 5.69 22.15 15.84
N ALA A 60 6.22 21.84 17.02
CA ALA A 60 6.19 22.74 18.17
C ALA A 60 6.93 24.06 17.89
N LEU A 61 8.10 24.01 17.27
CA LEU A 61 8.85 25.22 16.87
C LEU A 61 8.07 26.01 15.81
N LEU A 62 7.49 25.32 14.82
CA LEU A 62 6.67 25.93 13.77
C LEU A 62 5.43 26.62 14.35
N GLU A 63 4.74 26.00 15.31
CA GLU A 63 3.61 26.59 16.03
C GLU A 63 4.02 27.82 16.84
N THR A 64 5.17 27.77 17.50
CA THR A 64 5.66 28.89 18.32
C THR A 64 6.07 30.09 17.45
N LEU A 65 6.71 29.82 16.30
CA LEU A 65 6.96 30.82 15.27
C LEU A 65 5.66 31.45 14.74
N GLY A 66 4.64 30.62 14.50
CA GLY A 66 3.31 31.07 14.10
C GLY A 66 2.66 32.01 15.12
N ASP A 67 2.67 31.62 16.39
CA ASP A 67 2.14 32.43 17.49
C ASP A 67 2.89 33.76 17.66
N ALA A 68 4.19 33.79 17.36
CA ALA A 68 5.01 35.01 17.33
C ALA A 68 4.77 35.88 16.08
N GLY A 69 3.95 35.44 15.13
CA GLY A 69 3.61 36.19 13.92
C GLY A 69 4.58 36.03 12.75
N ALA A 70 5.44 35.00 12.76
CA ALA A 70 6.49 34.79 11.75
C ALA A 70 5.98 34.58 10.31
N GLU A 71 4.67 34.36 10.12
CA GLU A 71 4.04 34.37 8.79
C GLU A 71 4.00 35.77 8.17
N LEU A 72 3.79 36.80 9.00
CA LEU A 72 3.59 38.18 8.56
C LEU A 72 4.90 38.96 8.64
N ASP A 73 5.55 38.91 9.80
CA ASP A 73 6.73 39.72 10.15
C ASP A 73 7.92 38.84 10.52
N PRO A 74 9.18 39.27 10.29
CA PRO A 74 10.35 38.51 10.73
C PRO A 74 10.43 38.41 12.26
N VAL A 75 10.80 37.23 12.78
CA VAL A 75 10.93 36.96 14.21
C VAL A 75 12.35 36.44 14.50
N ALA A 76 12.99 36.97 15.55
CA ALA A 76 14.28 36.48 16.00
C ALA A 76 14.12 35.19 16.84
N LEU A 77 15.02 34.22 16.65
CA LEU A 77 14.98 32.93 17.33
C LEU A 77 15.09 33.06 18.86
N ASP A 78 15.87 34.04 19.35
CA ASP A 78 16.06 34.33 20.77
C ASP A 78 14.80 34.91 21.45
N ALA A 79 13.86 35.45 20.68
CA ALA A 79 12.56 35.90 21.16
C ALA A 79 11.56 34.75 21.39
N ILE A 80 11.93 33.52 20.98
CA ILE A 80 11.09 32.33 21.08
C ILE A 80 11.52 31.48 22.27
N ASN A 81 10.56 31.12 23.11
CA ASN A 81 10.81 30.28 24.28
C ASN A 81 10.19 28.90 24.09
N VAL A 82 11.02 27.86 23.93
CA VAL A 82 10.60 26.47 23.82
C VAL A 82 11.41 25.57 24.76
N PRO A 83 10.83 24.47 25.28
CA PRO A 83 11.47 23.62 26.28
C PRO A 83 12.43 22.56 25.67
N PHE A 84 13.03 22.82 24.52
CA PHE A 84 13.92 21.90 23.78
C PHE A 84 14.96 22.66 22.96
N ASP A 85 16.03 21.98 22.53
CA ASP A 85 17.03 22.57 21.63
C ASP A 85 16.45 22.81 20.23
N THR A 86 16.45 24.07 19.79
CA THR A 86 15.90 24.49 18.49
C THR A 86 16.82 24.20 17.31
N ARG A 87 18.09 23.85 17.52
CA ARG A 87 19.10 23.73 16.45
C ARG A 87 18.68 22.72 15.38
N GLU A 88 18.40 21.49 15.78
CA GLU A 88 18.00 20.44 14.83
C GLU A 88 16.61 20.70 14.23
N PRO A 89 15.57 21.07 15.02
CA PRO A 89 14.27 21.40 14.44
C PRO A 89 14.32 22.53 13.42
N LEU A 90 15.06 23.61 13.71
CA LEU A 90 15.21 24.73 12.78
C LEU A 90 15.94 24.30 11.50
N ALA A 91 16.99 23.48 11.61
CA ALA A 91 17.69 22.94 10.46
C ALA A 91 16.74 22.14 9.57
N ARG A 92 15.96 21.20 10.13
CA ARG A 92 14.97 20.41 9.36
C ARG A 92 13.90 21.29 8.71
N LEU A 93 13.35 22.27 9.44
CA LEU A 93 12.36 23.20 8.88
C LEU A 93 12.91 24.03 7.72
N ARG A 94 14.20 24.42 7.77
CA ARG A 94 14.91 25.10 6.68
C ARG A 94 15.16 24.18 5.49
N THR A 95 15.64 22.96 5.73
CA THR A 95 15.85 21.93 4.69
C THR A 95 14.56 21.64 3.92
N HIS A 96 13.40 21.62 4.60
CA HIS A 96 12.10 21.45 3.95
C HIS A 96 11.51 22.74 3.33
N ALA A 97 12.22 23.88 3.40
CA ALA A 97 11.77 25.21 3.02
C ALA A 97 10.43 25.64 3.64
N LEU A 98 10.15 25.19 4.86
CA LEU A 98 8.97 25.57 5.64
C LEU A 98 9.23 26.83 6.48
N VAL A 99 10.49 27.03 6.89
CA VAL A 99 11.00 28.24 7.54
C VAL A 99 12.22 28.73 6.77
N PHE A 100 12.41 30.03 6.66
CA PHE A 100 13.52 30.65 5.95
C PHE A 100 13.99 31.93 6.64
N GLY A 101 15.14 32.47 6.20
CA GLY A 101 15.77 33.65 6.80
C GLY A 101 16.87 33.31 7.81
N PRO A 102 17.70 34.28 8.21
CA PRO A 102 18.73 34.11 9.24
C PRO A 102 18.09 34.00 10.63
N ASP A 103 18.85 33.59 11.65
CA ASP A 103 18.33 33.33 13.00
C ASP A 103 17.70 34.56 13.65
N GLU A 104 18.15 35.77 13.28
CA GLU A 104 17.63 37.05 13.78
C GLU A 104 16.36 37.52 13.04
N ALA A 105 15.98 36.86 11.94
CA ALA A 105 14.87 37.28 11.09
C ALA A 105 14.20 36.08 10.38
N LEU A 106 13.76 35.11 11.19
CA LEU A 106 13.06 33.91 10.73
C LEU A 106 11.66 34.25 10.22
N ARG A 107 11.25 33.53 9.18
CA ARG A 107 9.89 33.60 8.62
C ARG A 107 9.35 32.23 8.28
N VAL A 108 8.05 32.05 8.51
CA VAL A 108 7.31 30.85 8.08
C VAL A 108 6.88 31.02 6.63
N ALA A 109 7.05 29.98 5.82
CA ALA A 109 6.65 30.01 4.41
C ALA A 109 5.12 30.13 4.26
N PRO A 110 4.63 30.88 3.24
CA PRO A 110 3.19 31.08 3.07
C PRO A 110 2.43 29.76 2.94
N GLY A 111 1.31 29.64 3.66
CA GLY A 111 0.41 28.49 3.60
C GLY A 111 0.86 27.28 4.43
N VAL A 112 2.01 27.34 5.12
CA VAL A 112 2.51 26.24 5.95
C VAL A 112 1.58 25.94 7.12
N LEU A 113 1.24 26.95 7.92
CA LEU A 113 0.38 26.75 9.09
C LEU A 113 -1.06 26.41 8.70
N SER A 114 -1.57 26.96 7.60
CA SER A 114 -2.88 26.62 7.04
C SER A 114 -2.98 25.21 6.46
N ALA A 115 -1.85 24.53 6.21
CA ALA A 115 -1.82 23.16 5.70
C ALA A 115 -1.81 22.09 6.82
N LEU A 116 -1.65 22.51 8.08
CA LEU A 116 -1.85 21.61 9.22
C LEU A 116 -3.33 21.20 9.33
N PRO A 117 -3.64 20.01 9.88
CA PRO A 117 -5.03 19.62 10.12
C PRO A 117 -5.78 20.66 10.98
N ALA A 118 -7.08 20.81 10.76
CA ALA A 118 -7.86 21.82 11.46
C ALA A 118 -7.84 21.63 12.99
N GLY A 119 -7.48 22.69 13.72
CA GLY A 119 -7.35 22.65 15.18
C GLY A 119 -6.26 21.69 15.66
N TRP A 120 -5.22 21.51 14.85
CA TRP A 120 -4.02 20.75 15.21
C TRP A 120 -3.03 21.65 15.93
N ARG A 121 -2.78 21.35 17.21
CA ARG A 121 -1.70 21.92 18.00
C ARG A 121 -1.10 20.89 18.94
N ILE A 122 0.21 20.73 18.91
CA ILE A 122 0.97 19.84 19.79
C ILE A 122 1.17 20.49 21.17
N LEU A 123 1.38 21.81 21.20
CA LEU A 123 1.65 22.57 22.42
C LEU A 123 0.39 22.93 23.22
N ASP A 124 -0.77 22.38 22.86
CA ASP A 124 -2.01 22.64 23.58
C ASP A 124 -1.93 22.13 25.02
N PRO A 125 -2.21 22.98 26.03
CA PRO A 125 -2.14 22.57 27.41
C PRO A 125 -3.26 21.58 27.74
N ALA A 126 -2.91 20.49 28.41
CA ALA A 126 -3.87 19.64 29.11
C ALA A 126 -3.92 20.09 30.59
N PRO A 127 -5.10 20.45 31.14
CA PRO A 127 -5.21 20.72 32.58
C PRO A 127 -4.84 19.46 33.37
N ALA A 128 -4.04 19.59 34.44
CA ALA A 128 -3.67 18.44 35.29
C ALA A 128 -4.90 17.68 35.84
N ASN A 129 -6.00 18.39 36.10
CA ASN A 129 -7.26 17.83 36.59
C ASN A 129 -8.34 17.74 35.50
N LEU A 130 -7.97 17.55 34.22
CA LEU A 130 -8.90 17.64 33.07
C LEU A 130 -10.20 16.84 33.27
N ALA A 131 -10.12 15.58 33.72
CA ALA A 131 -11.31 14.75 33.95
C ALA A 131 -12.23 15.36 35.03
N GLN A 132 -11.67 15.73 36.18
CA GLN A 132 -12.42 16.36 37.27
C GLN A 132 -13.01 17.71 36.84
N SER A 133 -12.25 18.53 36.11
CA SER A 133 -12.73 19.80 35.59
C SER A 133 -13.95 19.58 34.68
N LEU A 134 -13.91 18.58 33.78
CA LEU A 134 -15.03 18.24 32.91
C LEU A 134 -16.27 17.68 33.65
N ASP A 135 -16.09 17.07 34.82
CA ASP A 135 -17.21 16.59 35.65
C ASP A 135 -17.89 17.72 36.43
N THR A 136 -17.17 18.82 36.70
CA THR A 136 -17.66 19.95 37.52
C THR A 136 -18.34 21.07 36.73
N ILE A 137 -18.29 21.04 35.39
CA ILE A 137 -18.90 22.08 34.55
C ILE A 137 -20.43 21.95 34.50
N SER A 138 -21.11 23.08 34.39
CA SER A 138 -22.55 23.18 34.20
C SER A 138 -23.00 22.73 32.80
N PRO A 139 -24.29 22.40 32.61
CA PRO A 139 -24.81 22.04 31.28
C PRO A 139 -24.62 23.13 30.21
N ARG A 140 -24.66 24.41 30.60
CA ARG A 140 -24.42 25.54 29.68
C ARG A 140 -22.97 25.61 29.22
N GLU A 141 -22.02 25.36 30.12
CA GLU A 141 -20.60 25.29 29.79
C GLU A 141 -20.28 24.08 28.92
N ARG A 142 -20.88 22.92 29.23
CA ARG A 142 -20.76 21.71 28.39
C ARG A 142 -21.28 21.97 26.97
N GLN A 143 -22.43 22.63 26.83
CA GLN A 143 -22.98 22.99 25.52
C GLN A 143 -22.03 23.87 24.70
N VAL A 144 -21.33 24.82 25.34
CA VAL A 144 -20.31 25.65 24.67
C VAL A 144 -19.16 24.78 24.15
N LEU A 145 -18.64 23.88 24.98
CA LEU A 145 -17.57 22.96 24.59
C LEU A 145 -17.99 22.03 23.45
N ASP A 146 -19.18 21.44 23.51
CA ASP A 146 -19.71 20.55 22.47
C ASP A 146 -19.93 21.31 21.14
N THR A 147 -20.42 22.56 21.21
CA THR A 147 -20.58 23.42 20.04
C THR A 147 -19.23 23.69 19.37
N LEU A 148 -18.21 24.05 20.16
CA LEU A 148 -16.85 24.26 19.64
C LEU A 148 -16.23 22.98 19.09
N ALA A 149 -16.47 21.84 19.74
CA ALA A 149 -15.99 20.54 19.27
C ALA A 149 -16.59 20.15 17.91
N ALA A 150 -17.83 20.57 17.63
CA ALA A 150 -18.50 20.39 16.34
C ALA A 150 -18.12 21.45 15.29
N SER A 151 -17.82 22.69 15.70
CA SER A 151 -17.60 23.84 14.80
C SER A 151 -16.13 24.13 14.48
N GLY A 152 -15.22 23.16 14.63
CA GLY A 152 -13.79 23.33 14.28
C GLY A 152 -12.91 23.94 15.38
N SER A 153 -13.37 23.91 16.64
CA SER A 153 -12.59 24.23 17.85
C SER A 153 -12.18 25.70 18.02
N ILE A 154 -12.72 26.61 17.21
CA ILE A 154 -12.56 28.06 17.36
C ILE A 154 -13.94 28.68 17.42
N GLY A 155 -14.12 29.69 18.28
CA GLY A 155 -15.37 30.44 18.37
C GLY A 155 -15.13 31.90 18.72
N THR A 156 -16.01 32.76 18.19
CA THR A 156 -15.99 34.20 18.47
C THR A 156 -17.07 34.56 19.49
N THR A 157 -16.69 35.35 20.50
CA THR A 157 -17.58 35.74 21.60
C THR A 157 -17.01 36.94 22.36
N ARG A 158 -17.89 37.84 22.83
CA ARG A 158 -17.50 38.94 23.74
C ARG A 158 -17.04 38.43 25.11
N GLY A 159 -17.45 37.22 25.50
CA GLY A 159 -16.98 36.55 26.72
C GLY A 159 -15.50 36.16 26.69
N ALA A 160 -14.81 36.36 25.55
CA ALA A 160 -13.38 36.16 25.45
C ALA A 160 -12.59 37.33 26.04
N ALA A 161 -13.20 38.49 26.28
CA ALA A 161 -12.49 39.67 26.75
C ALA A 161 -11.88 39.45 28.16
N PRO A 162 -10.69 40.01 28.48
CA PRO A 162 -10.08 39.89 29.81
C PRO A 162 -10.94 40.38 30.97
N ASP A 163 -11.80 41.36 30.70
CA ASP A 163 -12.72 42.04 31.61
C ASP A 163 -14.17 41.52 31.52
N ALA A 164 -14.41 40.44 30.76
CA ALA A 164 -15.74 39.83 30.68
C ALA A 164 -16.22 39.30 32.04
N ASP A 165 -17.53 39.34 32.28
CA ASP A 165 -18.14 38.88 33.53
C ASP A 165 -17.72 37.42 33.85
N PRO A 166 -17.00 37.17 34.96
CA PRO A 166 -16.42 35.88 35.30
C PRO A 166 -17.49 34.80 35.57
N THR A 167 -18.75 35.18 35.77
CA THR A 167 -19.86 34.24 35.99
C THR A 167 -20.41 33.63 34.70
N LEU A 168 -20.06 34.19 33.53
CA LEU A 168 -20.47 33.67 32.23
C LEU A 168 -19.72 32.38 31.86
N PRO A 169 -20.31 31.51 31.01
CA PRO A 169 -19.72 30.21 30.67
C PRO A 169 -18.29 30.29 30.09
N VAL A 170 -18.02 31.25 29.19
CA VAL A 170 -16.72 31.34 28.50
C VAL A 170 -15.59 31.79 29.44
N PRO A 171 -15.72 32.89 30.21
CA PRO A 171 -14.74 33.25 31.23
C PRO A 171 -14.46 32.15 32.27
N ARG A 172 -15.49 31.42 32.69
CA ARG A 172 -15.32 30.30 33.62
C ARG A 172 -14.55 29.13 32.99
N LEU A 173 -14.88 28.75 31.76
CA LEU A 173 -14.12 27.74 31.01
C LEU A 173 -12.66 28.15 30.76
N LEU A 174 -12.39 29.45 30.51
CA LEU A 174 -11.03 29.99 30.43
C LEU A 174 -10.30 29.86 31.77
N SER A 175 -10.97 30.16 32.90
CA SER A 175 -10.36 30.04 34.24
C SER A 175 -10.02 28.60 34.64
N LEU A 176 -10.79 27.63 34.16
CA LEU A 176 -10.55 26.20 34.37
C LEU A 176 -9.48 25.63 33.41
N GLY A 177 -8.95 26.44 32.48
CA GLY A 177 -8.02 26.00 31.44
C GLY A 177 -8.65 25.09 30.38
N LEU A 178 -9.98 25.01 30.32
CA LEU A 178 -10.72 24.21 29.34
C LEU A 178 -10.86 24.93 27.98
N LEU A 179 -10.67 26.25 27.97
CA LEU A 179 -10.53 27.07 26.77
C LEU A 179 -9.24 27.88 26.83
N VAL A 180 -8.72 28.26 25.66
CA VAL A 180 -7.60 29.19 25.51
C VAL A 180 -8.10 30.47 24.82
N ARG A 181 -7.73 31.62 25.38
CA ARG A 181 -8.01 32.93 24.78
C ARG A 181 -7.01 33.19 23.67
N VAL A 182 -7.51 33.43 22.45
CA VAL A 182 -6.67 33.81 21.30
C VAL A 182 -6.55 35.33 21.24
N ASN A 183 -7.67 36.03 21.41
CA ASN A 183 -7.73 37.49 21.54
C ASN A 183 -9.00 37.89 22.34
N SER A 184 -9.30 39.19 22.43
CA SER A 184 -10.45 39.71 23.19
C SER A 184 -11.82 39.26 22.66
N THR A 185 -11.88 38.68 21.47
CA THR A 185 -13.12 38.24 20.82
C THR A 185 -13.13 36.77 20.41
N THR A 186 -12.03 36.05 20.60
CA THR A 186 -11.86 34.70 20.07
C THR A 186 -11.31 33.76 21.13
N VAL A 187 -11.98 32.63 21.31
CA VAL A 187 -11.52 31.50 22.12
C VAL A 187 -11.31 30.27 21.26
N ARG A 188 -10.46 29.38 21.76
CA ARG A 188 -10.14 28.10 21.14
C ARG A 188 -10.31 26.98 22.14
N LEU A 189 -10.85 25.86 21.68
CA LEU A 189 -10.92 24.60 22.42
C LEU A 189 -9.61 23.83 22.22
N PRO A 190 -8.79 23.60 23.27
CA PRO A 190 -7.57 22.83 23.16
C PRO A 190 -7.84 21.37 22.76
N ARG A 191 -6.95 20.78 21.97
CA ARG A 191 -7.06 19.39 21.52
C ARG A 191 -7.19 18.38 22.68
N PRO A 192 -6.40 18.44 23.77
CA PRO A 192 -6.57 17.52 24.90
C PRO A 192 -7.98 17.54 25.50
N VAL A 193 -8.56 18.74 25.62
CA VAL A 193 -9.94 18.92 26.12
C VAL A 193 -10.94 18.32 25.15
N ARG A 194 -10.76 18.54 23.85
CA ARG A 194 -11.61 17.95 22.79
C ARG A 194 -11.55 16.43 22.75
N GLU A 195 -10.37 15.84 22.96
CA GLU A 195 -10.19 14.38 23.02
C GLU A 195 -10.90 13.80 24.25
N ALA A 196 -10.70 14.40 25.43
CA ALA A 196 -11.38 13.99 26.64
C ALA A 196 -12.91 14.12 26.55
N LEU A 197 -13.45 15.18 25.93
CA LEU A 197 -14.89 15.36 25.68
C LEU A 197 -15.49 14.24 24.82
N ARG A 198 -14.71 13.67 23.90
CA ARG A 198 -15.11 12.54 23.04
C ARG A 198 -14.87 11.17 23.69
N GLY A 199 -14.40 11.13 24.94
CA GLY A 199 -14.01 9.91 25.62
C GLY A 199 -12.79 9.22 25.00
N THR A 200 -12.00 9.95 24.20
CA THR A 200 -10.76 9.43 23.61
C THR A 200 -9.60 9.70 24.56
N PRO A 201 -8.66 8.75 24.74
CA PRO A 201 -7.44 8.99 25.51
C PRO A 201 -6.70 10.23 24.98
N VAL A 202 -6.28 11.09 25.90
CA VAL A 202 -5.51 12.29 25.55
C VAL A 202 -4.16 11.87 25.04
N ARG A 203 -3.86 12.18 23.78
CA ARG A 203 -2.58 11.79 23.17
C ARG A 203 -1.47 12.73 23.61
N THR A 204 -0.31 12.16 23.90
CA THR A 204 0.93 12.89 24.19
C THR A 204 1.83 12.92 22.96
N TYR A 205 2.53 14.03 22.76
CA TYR A 205 3.54 14.19 21.71
C TYR A 205 4.88 14.53 22.36
N PRO A 206 5.69 13.53 22.70
CA PRO A 206 7.01 13.77 23.29
C PRO A 206 7.86 14.62 22.35
N LEU A 207 8.45 15.69 22.88
CA LEU A 207 9.34 16.57 22.11
C LEU A 207 10.73 15.96 21.93
N GLU A 208 11.06 14.94 22.73
CA GLU A 208 12.26 14.11 22.64
C GLU A 208 11.85 12.63 22.46
N PRO A 209 12.68 11.82 21.79
CA PRO A 209 12.39 10.39 21.61
C PRO A 209 12.39 9.65 22.95
N VAL A 210 11.51 8.67 23.08
CA VAL A 210 11.43 7.83 24.29
C VAL A 210 12.37 6.64 24.12
N ALA A 211 13.22 6.40 25.12
CA ALA A 211 14.16 5.28 25.08
C ALA A 211 13.43 3.92 24.96
N PRO A 212 14.03 2.91 24.31
CA PRO A 212 13.48 1.56 24.26
C PRO A 212 13.20 1.00 25.66
N THR A 213 12.12 0.21 25.79
CA THR A 213 11.66 -0.36 27.07
C THR A 213 12.70 -1.27 27.70
N HIS A 214 13.36 -2.11 26.89
CA HIS A 214 14.38 -3.04 27.37
C HIS A 214 15.34 -3.46 26.24
N ALA A 215 16.47 -4.06 26.62
CA ALA A 215 17.41 -4.66 25.68
C ALA A 215 17.04 -6.12 25.40
N VAL A 216 17.11 -6.54 24.14
CA VAL A 216 16.91 -7.93 23.70
C VAL A 216 18.11 -8.34 22.86
N GLU A 217 18.58 -9.57 23.04
CA GLU A 217 19.67 -10.13 22.24
C GLU A 217 19.19 -10.43 20.82
N GLN A 218 19.88 -9.90 19.81
CA GLN A 218 19.47 -10.02 18.41
C GLN A 218 19.37 -11.48 17.93
N SER A 219 20.22 -12.39 18.44
CA SER A 219 20.18 -13.82 18.10
C SER A 219 18.83 -14.47 18.46
N ARG A 220 18.23 -14.08 19.59
CA ARG A 220 16.91 -14.56 20.05
C ARG A 220 15.77 -13.97 19.23
N VAL A 221 15.89 -12.70 18.85
CA VAL A 221 14.96 -12.02 17.96
C VAL A 221 14.93 -12.74 16.63
N ASP A 222 16.10 -12.97 16.03
CA ASP A 222 16.22 -13.59 14.72
C ASP A 222 15.72 -15.04 14.74
N ALA A 223 16.01 -15.82 15.78
CA ALA A 223 15.48 -17.19 15.91
C ALA A 223 13.94 -17.24 15.99
N ALA A 224 13.32 -16.34 16.77
CA ALA A 224 11.86 -16.24 16.86
C ALA A 224 11.25 -15.74 15.53
N SER A 225 11.94 -14.81 14.87
CA SER A 225 11.57 -14.28 13.56
C SER A 225 11.59 -15.35 12.47
N THR A 226 12.62 -16.20 12.44
CA THR A 226 12.72 -17.33 11.50
C THR A 226 11.58 -18.30 11.70
N ALA A 227 11.26 -18.67 12.94
CA ALA A 227 10.18 -19.59 13.23
C ALA A 227 8.82 -19.06 12.73
N ALA A 228 8.51 -17.79 13.02
CA ALA A 228 7.28 -17.16 12.55
C ALA A 228 7.25 -16.98 11.02
N GLY A 229 8.35 -16.52 10.43
CA GLY A 229 8.47 -16.32 8.98
C GLY A 229 8.28 -17.59 8.16
N LEU A 230 8.88 -18.70 8.60
CA LEU A 230 8.71 -20.00 7.94
C LEU A 230 7.29 -20.55 8.10
N GLU A 231 6.64 -20.29 9.23
CA GLU A 231 5.23 -20.61 9.42
C GLU A 231 4.32 -19.78 8.50
N ALA A 232 4.61 -18.49 8.31
CA ALA A 232 3.89 -17.65 7.34
C ALA A 232 4.06 -18.15 5.90
N VAL A 233 5.28 -18.53 5.50
CA VAL A 233 5.54 -19.17 4.20
C VAL A 233 4.67 -20.40 4.02
N ARG A 234 4.63 -21.29 5.03
CA ARG A 234 3.79 -22.49 5.00
C ARG A 234 2.31 -22.17 4.84
N GLN A 235 1.78 -21.21 5.59
CA GLN A 235 0.38 -20.80 5.50
C GLN A 235 0.04 -20.26 4.11
N VAL A 236 0.88 -19.39 3.54
CA VAL A 236 0.67 -18.85 2.19
C VAL A 236 0.80 -19.94 1.11
N ARG A 237 1.76 -20.86 1.22
CA ARG A 237 1.86 -22.03 0.32
C ARG A 237 0.57 -22.83 0.31
N ARG A 238 -0.01 -23.13 1.48
CA ARG A 238 -1.28 -23.87 1.59
C ARG A 238 -2.45 -23.10 1.00
N THR A 239 -2.51 -21.79 1.22
CA THR A 239 -3.54 -20.93 0.60
C THR A 239 -3.45 -20.96 -0.92
N ILE A 240 -2.25 -20.82 -1.50
CA ILE A 240 -2.07 -20.86 -2.97
C ILE A 240 -2.39 -22.25 -3.52
N ALA A 241 -1.92 -23.32 -2.86
CA ALA A 241 -2.20 -24.69 -3.28
C ALA A 241 -3.71 -24.99 -3.29
N HIS A 242 -4.45 -24.52 -2.27
CA HIS A 242 -5.91 -24.62 -2.25
C HIS A 242 -6.55 -23.84 -3.40
N LEU A 243 -6.13 -22.60 -3.63
CA LEU A 243 -6.70 -21.75 -4.69
C LEU A 243 -6.34 -22.20 -6.12
N LEU A 244 -5.34 -23.06 -6.30
CA LEU A 244 -5.04 -23.70 -7.58
C LEU A 244 -6.04 -24.81 -7.93
N ASP A 245 -6.61 -25.46 -6.91
CA ASP A 245 -7.58 -26.55 -7.06
C ASP A 245 -9.03 -26.05 -6.97
N SER A 246 -9.29 -25.13 -6.02
CA SER A 246 -10.61 -24.61 -5.70
C SER A 246 -10.58 -23.07 -5.61
N PRO A 247 -10.71 -22.34 -6.73
CA PRO A 247 -10.88 -20.89 -6.72
C PRO A 247 -12.08 -20.46 -5.86
N VAL A 248 -11.97 -19.32 -5.18
CA VAL A 248 -13.02 -18.81 -4.28
C VAL A 248 -13.83 -17.74 -4.98
N GLU A 249 -15.12 -17.99 -5.20
CA GLU A 249 -16.04 -17.00 -5.76
C GLU A 249 -16.12 -15.73 -4.90
N LEU A 250 -16.05 -14.57 -5.55
CA LEU A 250 -16.16 -13.26 -4.93
C LEU A 250 -17.59 -12.75 -4.94
N LEU A 251 -17.88 -11.85 -4.02
CA LEU A 251 -19.10 -11.04 -4.07
C LEU A 251 -19.00 -9.99 -5.19
N LYS A 252 -20.15 -9.39 -5.54
CA LYS A 252 -20.23 -8.31 -6.55
C LYS A 252 -19.36 -7.08 -6.25
N ASP A 253 -18.98 -6.89 -4.99
CA ASP A 253 -18.09 -5.82 -4.53
C ASP A 253 -16.60 -6.23 -4.57
N GLY A 254 -16.27 -7.42 -5.07
CA GLY A 254 -14.92 -7.96 -5.17
C GLY A 254 -14.32 -8.45 -3.84
N SER A 255 -15.14 -8.58 -2.80
CA SER A 255 -14.75 -9.09 -1.48
C SER A 255 -15.05 -10.59 -1.33
N VAL A 256 -14.37 -11.24 -0.38
CA VAL A 256 -14.65 -12.62 0.00
C VAL A 256 -15.79 -12.64 1.02
N GLY A 257 -16.89 -13.32 0.68
CA GLY A 257 -18.05 -13.42 1.57
C GLY A 257 -17.77 -14.19 2.86
N VAL A 258 -18.52 -13.90 3.94
CA VAL A 258 -18.32 -14.51 5.28
C VAL A 258 -18.36 -16.04 5.24
N ARG A 259 -19.27 -16.64 4.46
CA ARG A 259 -19.36 -18.10 4.30
C ARG A 259 -18.14 -18.68 3.57
N ALA A 260 -17.68 -18.01 2.51
CA ALA A 260 -16.50 -18.41 1.76
C ALA A 260 -15.24 -18.30 2.63
N ARG A 261 -15.09 -17.23 3.42
CA ARG A 261 -14.02 -17.10 4.42
C ARG A 261 -14.06 -18.23 5.43
N GLY A 262 -15.22 -18.55 6.00
CA GLY A 262 -15.35 -19.64 6.97
C GLY A 262 -15.09 -21.03 6.39
N ALA A 263 -15.46 -21.26 5.12
CA ALA A 263 -15.10 -22.49 4.41
C ALA A 263 -13.58 -22.59 4.20
N LEU A 264 -12.95 -21.49 3.76
CA LEU A 264 -11.52 -21.40 3.56
C LEU A 264 -10.75 -21.61 4.87
N GLU A 265 -11.18 -20.98 5.97
CA GLU A 265 -10.60 -21.16 7.30
C GLU A 265 -10.68 -22.62 7.77
N LYS A 266 -11.83 -23.28 7.56
CA LYS A 266 -12.01 -24.69 7.91
C LYS A 266 -11.08 -25.60 7.12
N GLU A 267 -10.91 -25.34 5.82
CA GLU A 267 -10.06 -26.16 4.94
C GLU A 267 -8.57 -25.94 5.22
N LEU A 268 -8.17 -24.69 5.44
CA LEU A 268 -6.79 -24.34 5.76
C LEU A 268 -6.42 -24.68 7.21
N GLY A 269 -7.37 -24.69 8.14
CA GLY A 269 -7.13 -24.92 9.56
C GLY A 269 -6.44 -23.76 10.29
N PHE A 270 -6.51 -22.55 9.74
CA PHE A 270 -6.03 -21.29 10.34
C PHE A 270 -6.81 -20.11 9.74
N ASP A 271 -6.81 -18.95 10.40
CA ASP A 271 -7.47 -17.74 9.88
C ASP A 271 -6.79 -17.26 8.59
N PRO A 272 -7.48 -17.25 7.44
CA PRO A 272 -6.87 -16.90 6.15
C PRO A 272 -6.58 -15.41 6.00
N ALA A 273 -7.05 -14.53 6.89
CA ALA A 273 -7.03 -13.09 6.66
C ALA A 273 -5.64 -12.52 6.34
N LEU A 274 -4.64 -12.83 7.16
CA LEU A 274 -3.27 -12.34 6.94
C LEU A 274 -2.63 -12.98 5.71
N ALA A 275 -2.76 -14.31 5.56
CA ALA A 275 -2.19 -15.03 4.42
C ALA A 275 -2.76 -14.53 3.08
N VAL A 276 -4.07 -14.30 3.00
CA VAL A 276 -4.75 -13.79 1.79
C VAL A 276 -4.35 -12.35 1.49
N THR A 277 -4.37 -11.46 2.49
CA THR A 277 -4.03 -10.04 2.26
C THR A 277 -2.56 -9.85 1.86
N VAL A 278 -1.64 -10.61 2.46
CA VAL A 278 -0.22 -10.60 2.11
C VAL A 278 0.02 -11.24 0.75
N ALA A 279 -0.57 -12.39 0.46
CA ALA A 279 -0.42 -13.05 -0.84
C ALA A 279 -0.99 -12.21 -1.99
N GLU A 280 -2.13 -11.54 -1.77
CA GLU A 280 -2.72 -10.65 -2.78
C GLU A 280 -1.81 -9.45 -3.05
N SER A 281 -1.28 -8.85 -1.99
CA SER A 281 -0.43 -7.67 -2.11
C SER A 281 1.01 -7.99 -2.55
N ALA A 282 1.45 -9.24 -2.41
CA ALA A 282 2.64 -9.79 -3.05
C ALA A 282 2.41 -10.19 -4.52
N GLY A 283 1.18 -10.15 -5.02
CA GLY A 283 0.82 -10.57 -6.37
C GLY A 283 0.80 -12.09 -6.58
N LEU A 284 0.84 -12.88 -5.50
CA LEU A 284 0.81 -14.35 -5.54
C LEU A 284 -0.59 -14.90 -5.81
N ILE A 285 -1.61 -14.17 -5.35
CA ILE A 285 -3.02 -14.41 -5.66
C ILE A 285 -3.63 -13.12 -6.22
N GLY A 286 -4.71 -13.26 -6.97
CA GLY A 286 -5.37 -12.14 -7.63
C GLY A 286 -6.88 -12.31 -7.67
N ARG A 287 -7.56 -11.25 -8.13
CA ARG A 287 -9.01 -11.24 -8.32
C ARG A 287 -9.28 -11.09 -9.82
N GLY A 288 -10.07 -11.97 -10.39
CA GLY A 288 -10.39 -11.93 -11.82
C GLY A 288 -11.45 -12.95 -12.22
N ALA A 289 -11.96 -12.80 -13.44
CA ALA A 289 -13.01 -13.68 -13.95
C ALA A 289 -12.45 -15.05 -14.36
N ILE A 290 -13.12 -16.10 -13.89
CA ILE A 290 -12.94 -17.50 -14.27
C ILE A 290 -14.32 -17.99 -14.71
N ASP A 291 -14.45 -18.43 -15.97
CA ASP A 291 -15.73 -18.88 -16.55
C ASP A 291 -16.91 -17.93 -16.26
N ASP A 292 -16.70 -16.63 -16.53
CA ASP A 292 -17.63 -15.52 -16.28
C ASP A 292 -18.00 -15.26 -14.80
N THR A 293 -17.27 -15.86 -13.85
CA THR A 293 -17.44 -15.67 -12.40
C THR A 293 -16.21 -14.99 -11.81
N ASP A 294 -16.38 -13.86 -11.11
CA ASP A 294 -15.29 -13.19 -10.42
C ASP A 294 -14.80 -14.04 -9.24
N CYS A 295 -13.54 -14.46 -9.28
CA CYS A 295 -12.93 -15.36 -8.32
C CYS A 295 -11.63 -14.78 -7.73
N LEU A 296 -11.33 -15.17 -6.50
CA LEU A 296 -9.99 -15.13 -5.93
C LEU A 296 -9.28 -16.42 -6.33
N ALA A 297 -8.14 -16.30 -7.00
CA ALA A 297 -7.38 -17.45 -7.49
C ALA A 297 -5.87 -17.17 -7.51
N ALA A 298 -5.07 -18.22 -7.71
CA ALA A 298 -3.62 -18.11 -7.84
C ALA A 298 -3.20 -17.36 -9.12
N THR A 299 -2.06 -16.69 -9.08
CA THR A 299 -1.45 -16.04 -10.24
C THR A 299 -0.29 -16.87 -10.78
N ARG A 300 0.24 -16.49 -11.95
CA ARG A 300 1.49 -17.04 -12.48
C ARG A 300 2.67 -16.82 -11.53
N ASP A 301 2.71 -15.67 -10.86
CA ASP A 301 3.74 -15.34 -9.88
C ASP A 301 3.58 -16.19 -8.62
N GLY A 302 2.35 -16.51 -8.21
CA GLY A 302 2.06 -17.47 -7.15
C GLY A 302 2.63 -18.86 -7.43
N VAL A 303 2.46 -19.38 -8.66
CA VAL A 303 3.04 -20.66 -9.07
C VAL A 303 4.57 -20.61 -9.10
N THR A 304 5.14 -19.52 -9.61
CA THR A 304 6.60 -19.31 -9.62
C THR A 304 7.17 -19.26 -8.20
N TRP A 305 6.45 -18.57 -7.30
CA TRP A 305 6.83 -18.44 -5.89
C TRP A 305 6.81 -19.80 -5.17
N LEU A 306 5.83 -20.67 -5.44
CA LEU A 306 5.81 -22.04 -4.88
C LEU A 306 7.07 -22.85 -5.23
N GLY A 307 7.70 -22.59 -6.37
CA GLY A 307 8.95 -23.24 -6.81
C GLY A 307 10.24 -22.54 -6.37
N SER A 308 10.16 -21.39 -5.68
CA SER A 308 11.32 -20.64 -5.20
C SER A 308 11.87 -21.23 -3.88
N ALA A 309 13.13 -20.93 -3.55
CA ALA A 309 13.71 -21.32 -2.27
C ALA A 309 13.11 -20.53 -1.09
N LEU A 310 13.19 -21.10 0.12
CA LEU A 310 12.53 -20.57 1.32
C LEU A 310 12.95 -19.12 1.66
N PRO A 311 14.23 -18.73 1.56
CA PRO A 311 14.65 -17.34 1.80
C PRO A 311 13.94 -16.33 0.89
N GLU A 312 13.82 -16.66 -0.40
CA GLU A 312 13.15 -15.85 -1.41
C GLU A 312 11.65 -15.81 -1.14
N GLN A 313 11.05 -16.95 -0.79
CA GLN A 313 9.64 -17.02 -0.45
C GLN A 313 9.30 -16.11 0.73
N TRP A 314 10.10 -16.18 1.79
CA TRP A 314 9.92 -15.37 3.00
C TRP A 314 10.14 -13.87 2.72
N ALA A 315 11.17 -13.53 1.95
CA ALA A 315 11.43 -12.13 1.56
C ALA A 315 10.24 -11.52 0.81
N VAL A 316 9.62 -12.27 -0.10
CA VAL A 316 8.41 -11.84 -0.82
C VAL A 316 7.24 -11.59 0.13
N LEU A 317 7.06 -12.39 1.18
CA LEU A 317 5.98 -12.17 2.15
C LEU A 317 6.19 -10.92 3.00
N ILE A 318 7.42 -10.63 3.43
CA ILE A 318 7.75 -9.38 4.14
C ILE A 318 7.41 -8.17 3.26
N LEU A 319 7.77 -8.20 1.98
CA LEU A 319 7.44 -7.13 1.04
C LEU A 319 5.93 -7.05 0.76
N GLY A 320 5.25 -8.20 0.65
CA GLY A 320 3.79 -8.28 0.50
C GLY A 320 3.04 -7.66 1.68
N TRP A 321 3.49 -7.89 2.90
CA TRP A 321 2.95 -7.27 4.11
C TRP A 321 3.14 -5.75 4.11
N LEU A 322 4.33 -5.26 3.78
CA LEU A 322 4.59 -3.83 3.66
C LEU A 322 3.79 -3.17 2.53
N ALA A 323 3.57 -3.90 1.43
CA ALA A 323 2.75 -3.47 0.31
C ALA A 323 1.25 -3.59 0.58
N SER A 324 0.82 -4.30 1.64
CA SER A 324 -0.59 -4.51 1.93
C SER A 324 -1.30 -3.18 2.23
N PRO A 325 -2.40 -2.84 1.53
CA PRO A 325 -3.26 -1.73 1.89
C PRO A 325 -4.37 -2.15 2.87
N TRP A 326 -4.41 -3.40 3.32
CA TRP A 326 -5.55 -3.98 4.03
C TRP A 326 -5.41 -3.83 5.55
N ARG A 327 -6.53 -3.54 6.21
CA ARG A 327 -6.71 -3.45 7.67
C ARG A 327 -7.44 -4.69 8.18
N THR A 328 -6.69 -5.63 8.76
CA THR A 328 -7.21 -6.93 9.19
C THR A 328 -7.91 -6.88 10.55
N GLU A 329 -7.68 -5.83 11.33
CA GLU A 329 -8.28 -5.62 12.65
C GLU A 329 -9.74 -5.18 12.60
N LEU A 330 -10.22 -4.76 11.42
CA LEU A 330 -11.60 -4.36 11.22
C LEU A 330 -12.48 -5.58 11.02
N ASP A 331 -13.61 -5.64 11.73
CA ASP A 331 -14.64 -6.67 11.56
C ASP A 331 -15.45 -6.42 10.26
N THR A 332 -14.78 -6.65 9.13
CA THR A 332 -15.30 -6.43 7.78
C THR A 332 -15.00 -7.65 6.91
N LYS A 333 -15.63 -7.71 5.74
CA LYS A 333 -15.36 -8.81 4.80
C LYS A 333 -13.92 -8.70 4.29
N LEU A 334 -13.29 -9.85 4.07
CA LEU A 334 -11.92 -9.94 3.59
C LEU A 334 -11.82 -9.34 2.17
N LEU A 335 -10.83 -8.47 1.96
CA LEU A 335 -10.62 -7.67 0.73
C LEU A 335 -11.77 -6.70 0.37
N SER A 336 -12.57 -6.29 1.36
CA SER A 336 -13.59 -5.24 1.17
C SER A 336 -12.99 -3.84 1.11
N GLU A 337 -13.62 -2.93 0.38
CA GLU A 337 -13.17 -1.54 0.27
C GLU A 337 -13.15 -0.82 1.64
N ASP A 338 -14.05 -1.19 2.56
CA ASP A 338 -14.09 -0.64 3.93
C ASP A 338 -12.80 -0.94 4.73
N SER A 339 -12.12 -2.04 4.39
CA SER A 339 -10.84 -2.43 4.99
C SER A 339 -9.61 -1.88 4.26
N ARG A 340 -9.80 -1.16 3.14
CA ARG A 340 -8.72 -0.68 2.29
C ARG A 340 -8.24 0.71 2.73
N ALA A 341 -7.00 0.79 3.18
CA ALA A 341 -6.35 2.02 3.63
C ALA A 341 -4.91 2.11 3.09
N PRO A 342 -4.69 2.56 1.83
CA PRO A 342 -3.37 2.57 1.19
C PRO A 342 -2.24 3.26 1.98
N GLU A 343 -2.58 4.23 2.82
CA GLU A 343 -1.67 4.97 3.70
C GLU A 343 -1.04 4.11 4.80
N ILE A 344 -1.67 2.99 5.18
CA ILE A 344 -1.18 2.08 6.22
C ILE A 344 0.19 1.50 5.89
N ARG A 345 0.54 1.40 4.60
CA ARG A 345 1.85 0.96 4.12
C ARG A 345 2.98 1.77 4.76
N PHE A 346 2.81 3.10 4.77
CA PHE A 346 3.78 4.00 5.40
C PHE A 346 3.79 3.86 6.92
N VAL A 347 2.66 3.48 7.53
CA VAL A 347 2.56 3.19 8.97
C VAL A 347 3.35 1.92 9.31
N ARG A 348 3.17 0.83 8.56
CA ARG A 348 3.92 -0.43 8.74
C ARG A 348 5.43 -0.19 8.67
N LEU A 349 5.89 0.51 7.63
CA LEU A 349 7.32 0.87 7.50
C LEU A 349 7.80 1.77 8.66
N SER A 350 6.96 2.70 9.11
CA SER A 350 7.30 3.57 10.24
C SER A 350 7.45 2.79 11.55
N VAL A 351 6.56 1.81 11.80
CA VAL A 351 6.63 0.89 12.95
C VAL A 351 7.94 0.10 12.92
N VAL A 352 8.25 -0.56 11.80
CA VAL A 352 9.51 -1.33 11.67
C VAL A 352 10.71 -0.41 11.91
N LYS A 353 10.72 0.78 11.32
CA LYS A 353 11.80 1.78 11.51
C LYS A 353 11.97 2.20 12.96
N ARG A 354 10.90 2.35 13.74
CA ARG A 354 11.00 2.66 15.17
C ARG A 354 11.55 1.49 15.97
N LEU A 355 11.08 0.28 15.68
CA LEU A 355 11.53 -0.95 16.32
C LEU A 355 12.95 -1.37 15.94
N CYS A 356 13.57 -0.75 14.92
CA CYS A 356 15.01 -0.88 14.70
C CYS A 356 15.84 -0.26 15.83
N ALA A 357 15.32 0.74 16.56
CA ALA A 357 16.07 1.40 17.63
C ALA A 357 16.17 0.55 18.92
N GLY A 358 15.32 -0.46 19.08
CA GLY A 358 15.30 -1.36 20.24
C GLY A 358 13.89 -1.86 20.53
N ALA A 359 13.78 -2.73 21.54
CA ALA A 359 12.50 -3.32 21.92
C ALA A 359 11.61 -2.30 22.64
N MET A 360 10.37 -2.15 22.20
CA MET A 360 9.41 -1.17 22.71
C MET A 360 8.05 -1.80 22.94
N ASP A 361 7.48 -1.59 24.13
CA ASP A 361 6.06 -1.86 24.35
C ASP A 361 5.16 -0.93 23.51
N SER A 362 3.86 -1.25 23.49
CA SER A 362 2.87 -0.51 22.69
C SER A 362 2.81 0.99 23.04
N GLU A 363 2.97 1.35 24.31
CA GLU A 363 2.93 2.73 24.78
C GLU A 363 4.15 3.52 24.30
N THR A 364 5.35 2.95 24.48
CA THR A 364 6.63 3.51 24.06
C THR A 364 6.73 3.63 22.55
N LEU A 365 6.25 2.61 21.82
CA LEU A 365 6.18 2.64 20.36
C LEU A 365 5.22 3.73 19.87
N SER A 366 4.02 3.82 20.46
CA SER A 366 3.06 4.88 20.16
C SER A 366 3.67 6.27 20.43
N ALA A 367 4.31 6.46 21.57
CA ALA A 367 4.97 7.71 21.93
C ALA A 367 6.07 8.10 20.94
N ASN A 368 6.89 7.15 20.49
CA ASN A 368 7.90 7.37 19.45
C ASN A 368 7.29 7.67 18.07
N LEU A 369 6.20 7.02 17.68
CA LEU A 369 5.47 7.38 16.45
C LEU A 369 4.94 8.81 16.52
N HIS A 370 4.39 9.21 17.66
CA HIS A 370 3.93 10.59 17.90
C HIS A 370 5.09 11.59 17.97
N HIS A 371 6.28 11.20 18.40
CA HIS A 371 7.49 12.03 18.36
C HIS A 371 7.99 12.22 16.92
N TYR A 372 8.19 11.16 16.15
CA TYR A 372 8.83 11.23 14.84
C TYR A 372 7.89 11.60 13.69
N SER A 373 6.59 11.33 13.81
CA SER A 373 5.61 11.61 12.75
C SER A 373 4.23 11.95 13.33
N PRO A 374 4.09 13.08 14.05
CA PRO A 374 2.88 13.44 14.80
C PRO A 374 1.60 13.39 13.97
N ILE A 375 1.66 13.91 12.74
CA ILE A 375 0.50 14.01 11.84
C ILE A 375 0.04 12.61 11.42
N LEU A 376 0.99 11.78 10.97
CA LEU A 376 0.71 10.40 10.56
C LEU A 376 0.23 9.56 11.75
N ALA A 377 0.85 9.73 12.92
CA ALA A 377 0.55 8.97 14.13
C ALA A 377 -0.87 9.24 14.68
N SER A 378 -1.45 10.43 14.49
CA SER A 378 -2.81 10.70 14.99
C SER A 378 -3.92 9.89 14.36
N GLY A 379 -3.70 9.37 13.14
CA GLY A 379 -4.63 8.47 12.47
C GLY A 379 -4.56 7.03 13.00
N ILE A 380 -3.55 6.71 13.81
CA ILE A 380 -3.29 5.36 14.30
C ILE A 380 -4.05 5.15 15.61
N SER A 381 -4.98 4.19 15.59
CA SER A 381 -5.63 3.73 16.82
C SER A 381 -4.74 2.68 17.53
N PRO A 382 -4.90 2.47 18.85
CA PRO A 382 -4.20 1.40 19.56
C PRO A 382 -4.44 0.01 18.97
N ALA A 383 -5.68 -0.28 18.54
CA ALA A 383 -6.03 -1.53 17.89
C ALA A 383 -5.29 -1.73 16.56
N LEU A 384 -5.19 -0.67 15.75
CA LEU A 384 -4.44 -0.71 14.49
C LEU A 384 -2.94 -0.91 14.74
N LEU A 385 -2.37 -0.22 15.73
CA LEU A 385 -0.96 -0.39 16.09
C LEU A 385 -0.66 -1.82 16.56
N GLY A 386 -1.52 -2.38 17.43
CA GLY A 386 -1.40 -3.76 17.89
C GLY A 386 -1.45 -4.76 16.74
N SER A 387 -2.43 -4.64 15.86
CA SER A 387 -2.55 -5.48 14.66
C SER A 387 -1.32 -5.41 13.76
N ILE A 388 -0.79 -4.20 13.47
CA ILE A 388 0.43 -4.07 12.66
C ILE A 388 1.62 -4.79 13.30
N VAL A 389 1.78 -4.69 14.62
CA VAL A 389 2.87 -5.36 15.35
C VAL A 389 2.68 -6.88 15.33
N GLU A 390 1.48 -7.37 15.58
CA GLU A 390 1.12 -8.80 15.51
C GLU A 390 1.35 -9.39 14.12
N GLU A 391 0.92 -8.69 13.06
CA GLU A 391 1.18 -9.09 11.68
C GLU A 391 2.68 -9.10 11.37
N GLY A 392 3.42 -8.08 11.81
CA GLY A 392 4.86 -8.00 11.63
C GLY A 392 5.60 -9.14 12.35
N HIS A 393 5.09 -9.58 13.51
CA HIS A 393 5.55 -10.78 14.20
C HIS A 393 5.23 -12.04 13.41
N ALA A 394 3.98 -12.20 12.96
CA ALA A 394 3.55 -13.38 12.20
C ALA A 394 4.32 -13.56 10.89
N ILE A 395 4.65 -12.47 10.18
CA ILE A 395 5.42 -12.51 8.93
C ILE A 395 6.94 -12.62 9.18
N GLY A 396 7.42 -12.47 10.42
CA GLY A 396 8.85 -12.53 10.74
C GLY A 396 9.62 -11.29 10.28
N ALA A 397 8.98 -10.11 10.23
CA ALA A 397 9.69 -8.84 10.13
C ALA A 397 10.09 -8.31 11.52
N LEU A 398 9.32 -8.67 12.54
CA LEU A 398 9.48 -8.29 13.94
C LEU A 398 9.55 -9.54 14.81
N ALA A 399 10.24 -9.46 15.95
CA ALA A 399 10.20 -10.49 16.99
C ALA A 399 10.55 -9.85 18.34
N LEU A 400 9.92 -10.32 19.43
CA LEU A 400 10.20 -9.84 20.79
C LEU A 400 10.14 -8.30 20.89
N ASP A 401 9.07 -7.70 20.35
CA ASP A 401 8.82 -6.25 20.34
C ASP A 401 9.93 -5.39 19.70
N THR A 402 10.78 -5.96 18.84
CA THR A 402 11.85 -5.26 18.10
C THR A 402 11.93 -5.73 16.64
N ALA A 403 12.64 -4.98 15.79
CA ALA A 403 12.90 -5.41 14.42
C ALA A 403 13.92 -6.56 14.36
N ALA A 404 13.58 -7.63 13.64
CA ALA A 404 14.49 -8.71 13.29
C ALA A 404 15.40 -8.30 12.13
N ALA A 405 16.45 -9.08 11.83
CA ALA A 405 17.38 -8.75 10.74
C ALA A 405 16.67 -8.46 9.39
N PRO A 406 15.69 -9.27 8.92
CA PRO A 406 14.95 -8.96 7.69
C PRO A 406 14.18 -7.64 7.75
N GLY A 407 13.56 -7.32 8.89
CA GLY A 407 12.85 -6.05 9.09
C GLY A 407 13.79 -4.84 9.07
N ARG A 408 15.00 -4.97 9.64
CA ARG A 408 16.04 -3.93 9.59
C ARG A 408 16.50 -3.68 8.15
N THR A 409 16.74 -4.75 7.39
CA THR A 409 17.15 -4.69 5.99
C THR A 409 16.15 -3.93 5.11
N VAL A 410 14.84 -4.07 5.35
CA VAL A 410 13.82 -3.27 4.66
C VAL A 410 14.02 -1.77 4.86
N VAL A 411 14.31 -1.36 6.10
CA VAL A 411 14.48 0.05 6.47
C VAL A 411 15.78 0.62 5.90
N GLU A 412 16.84 -0.19 5.90
CA GLU A 412 18.15 0.16 5.35
C GLU A 412 18.19 0.15 3.82
N GLY A 413 17.24 -0.53 3.18
CA GLY A 413 17.21 -0.71 1.73
C GLY A 413 18.30 -1.67 1.21
N THR A 414 18.73 -2.62 2.04
CA THR A 414 19.74 -3.64 1.70
C THR A 414 19.09 -4.91 1.13
N ASP A 415 19.87 -5.95 0.82
CA ASP A 415 19.37 -7.18 0.20
C ASP A 415 18.59 -8.05 1.19
N LEU A 416 17.26 -7.99 1.10
CA LEU A 416 16.34 -8.73 1.96
C LEU A 416 16.46 -10.25 1.78
N VAL A 417 16.76 -10.74 0.57
CA VAL A 417 16.89 -12.17 0.32
C VAL A 417 18.14 -12.70 1.00
N GLU A 418 19.23 -11.94 1.00
CA GLU A 418 20.44 -12.31 1.73
C GLU A 418 20.19 -12.32 3.26
N ALA A 419 19.45 -11.34 3.77
CA ALA A 419 19.08 -11.29 5.19
C ALA A 419 18.22 -12.50 5.62
N THR A 420 17.23 -12.90 4.81
CA THR A 420 16.45 -14.12 5.10
C THR A 420 17.30 -15.38 4.93
N ARG A 421 18.17 -15.45 3.93
CA ARG A 421 19.06 -16.60 3.68
C ARG A 421 20.02 -16.86 4.83
N ALA A 422 20.54 -15.81 5.47
CA ALA A 422 21.41 -15.93 6.65
C ALA A 422 20.69 -16.55 7.87
N LEU A 423 19.35 -16.49 7.91
CA LEU A 423 18.54 -16.94 9.04
C LEU A 423 17.83 -18.28 8.82
N VAL A 424 17.53 -18.63 7.56
CA VAL A 424 16.90 -19.91 7.21
C VAL A 424 17.95 -21.03 7.36
N PRO A 425 17.63 -22.14 8.05
CA PRO A 425 18.55 -23.27 8.15
C PRO A 425 18.91 -23.87 6.79
N ALA A 426 20.11 -24.43 6.68
CA ALA A 426 20.59 -25.01 5.43
C ALA A 426 19.65 -26.13 4.94
N GLU A 427 19.43 -26.15 3.63
CA GLU A 427 18.62 -27.18 2.99
C GLU A 427 19.25 -28.57 3.17
N ILE A 428 18.40 -29.56 3.42
CA ILE A 428 18.77 -30.97 3.50
C ILE A 428 18.12 -31.74 2.36
N ASN A 429 18.87 -32.67 1.76
CA ASN A 429 18.44 -33.44 0.59
C ASN A 429 17.96 -34.85 0.96
N TYR A 430 17.45 -35.03 2.17
CA TYR A 430 17.00 -36.33 2.65
C TYR A 430 15.78 -36.24 3.57
N VAL A 431 15.06 -37.35 3.67
CA VAL A 431 13.91 -37.57 4.58
C VAL A 431 14.08 -38.87 5.34
N ILE A 432 13.29 -39.09 6.39
CA ILE A 432 13.33 -40.29 7.21
C ILE A 432 11.93 -40.91 7.18
N ALA A 433 11.77 -42.05 6.50
CA ALA A 433 10.50 -42.77 6.45
C ALA A 433 10.34 -43.71 7.67
N GLN A 434 9.16 -43.73 8.27
CA GLN A 434 8.85 -44.48 9.49
C GLN A 434 7.81 -45.59 9.22
N ALA A 435 7.74 -46.58 10.10
CA ALA A 435 6.90 -47.76 9.93
C ALA A 435 5.38 -47.49 10.01
N ASP A 436 4.97 -46.33 10.53
CA ASP A 436 3.58 -45.89 10.72
C ASP A 436 3.06 -45.03 9.55
N LEU A 437 3.69 -45.17 8.37
CA LEU A 437 3.39 -44.45 7.14
C LEU A 437 3.64 -42.94 7.24
N THR A 438 4.57 -42.52 8.08
CA THR A 438 5.02 -41.12 8.17
C THR A 438 6.40 -40.93 7.55
N ILE A 439 6.66 -39.70 7.10
CA ILE A 439 7.94 -39.24 6.54
C ILE A 439 8.32 -37.98 7.31
N LEU A 440 9.48 -38.01 7.95
CA LEU A 440 10.06 -36.88 8.67
C LEU A 440 11.06 -36.15 7.76
N ALA A 441 10.87 -34.85 7.58
CA ALA A 441 11.87 -33.95 7.01
C ALA A 441 12.55 -33.20 8.17
N PRO A 442 13.80 -33.52 8.54
CA PRO A 442 14.47 -32.93 9.71
C PRO A 442 14.92 -31.47 9.54
N GLY A 443 14.62 -30.87 8.39
CA GLY A 443 15.01 -29.53 8.00
C GLY A 443 14.36 -29.16 6.66
N PRO A 444 14.60 -27.95 6.17
CA PRO A 444 14.03 -27.49 4.91
C PRO A 444 14.55 -28.32 3.74
N LEU A 445 13.65 -28.74 2.86
CA LEU A 445 13.99 -29.49 1.65
C LEU A 445 14.19 -28.53 0.46
N PRO A 446 15.08 -28.85 -0.50
CA PRO A 446 15.14 -28.14 -1.76
C PRO A 446 13.76 -28.05 -2.44
N PRO A 447 13.41 -26.96 -3.14
CA PRO A 447 12.05 -26.74 -3.65
C PRO A 447 11.49 -27.89 -4.52
N GLU A 448 12.31 -28.46 -5.40
CA GLU A 448 11.91 -29.60 -6.24
C GLU A 448 11.60 -30.86 -5.42
N MET A 449 12.39 -31.08 -4.37
CA MET A 449 12.22 -32.20 -3.45
C MET A 449 10.96 -32.01 -2.59
N ALA A 450 10.75 -30.80 -2.06
CA ALA A 450 9.54 -30.45 -1.30
C ALA A 450 8.27 -30.62 -2.15
N ALA A 451 8.25 -30.08 -3.38
CA ALA A 451 7.11 -30.18 -4.27
C ALA A 451 6.77 -31.64 -4.64
N THR A 452 7.80 -32.48 -4.81
CA THR A 452 7.59 -33.90 -5.07
C THR A 452 7.02 -34.60 -3.83
N LEU A 453 7.56 -34.35 -2.64
CA LEU A 453 7.03 -34.89 -1.39
C LEU A 453 5.57 -34.48 -1.17
N GLU A 454 5.26 -33.17 -1.22
CA GLU A 454 3.93 -32.60 -1.01
C GLU A 454 2.87 -33.14 -1.99
N SER A 455 3.28 -33.64 -3.17
CA SER A 455 2.34 -34.21 -4.14
C SER A 455 1.63 -35.48 -3.64
N PHE A 456 2.27 -36.28 -2.77
CA PHE A 456 1.76 -37.58 -2.33
C PHE A 456 1.63 -37.76 -0.82
N VAL A 457 1.75 -36.68 -0.03
CA VAL A 457 1.64 -36.71 1.44
C VAL A 457 0.76 -35.57 1.96
N ASP A 458 0.24 -35.72 3.18
CA ASP A 458 -0.36 -34.62 3.94
C ASP A 458 0.53 -34.28 5.15
N LEU A 459 0.61 -33.00 5.52
CA LEU A 459 1.38 -32.57 6.68
C LEU A 459 0.62 -32.91 7.97
N GLU A 460 1.23 -33.71 8.86
CA GLU A 460 0.64 -34.10 10.15
C GLU A 460 1.11 -33.18 11.29
N SER A 461 2.42 -32.93 11.39
CA SER A 461 2.98 -32.01 12.37
C SER A 461 3.86 -30.97 11.69
N PRO A 462 3.50 -29.67 11.77
CA PRO A 462 4.35 -28.59 11.26
C PRO A 462 5.57 -28.38 12.16
N GLY A 463 6.62 -27.81 11.59
CA GLY A 463 7.81 -27.36 12.32
C GLY A 463 9.09 -27.49 11.51
N MET A 464 10.21 -27.07 12.11
CA MET A 464 11.55 -27.25 11.53
C MET A 464 11.86 -28.71 11.19
N ALA A 465 11.33 -29.63 11.99
CA ALA A 465 11.28 -31.06 11.71
C ALA A 465 9.83 -31.43 11.36
N SER A 466 9.47 -31.31 10.08
CA SER A 466 8.10 -31.53 9.62
C SER A 466 7.81 -33.02 9.47
N VAL A 467 6.65 -33.46 9.97
CA VAL A 467 6.18 -34.84 9.85
C VAL A 467 5.02 -34.88 8.86
N TYR A 468 5.16 -35.70 7.84
CA TYR A 468 4.16 -35.90 6.80
C TYR A 468 3.58 -37.31 6.90
N ARG A 469 2.29 -37.46 6.65
CA ARG A 469 1.59 -38.73 6.59
C ARG A 469 1.29 -39.11 5.14
N VAL A 470 1.57 -40.36 4.81
CA VAL A 470 1.16 -40.97 3.55
C VAL A 470 -0.15 -41.72 3.77
N THR A 471 -1.16 -41.44 2.95
CA THR A 471 -2.43 -42.16 2.94
C THR A 471 -2.76 -42.66 1.53
N PRO A 472 -3.69 -43.61 1.36
CA PRO A 472 -4.15 -44.01 0.04
C PRO A 472 -4.68 -42.82 -0.79
N ALA A 473 -5.36 -41.87 -0.13
CA ALA A 473 -5.92 -40.69 -0.79
C ALA A 473 -4.82 -39.74 -1.31
N THR A 474 -3.74 -39.54 -0.55
CA THR A 474 -2.63 -38.67 -0.97
C THR A 474 -1.84 -39.27 -2.12
N VAL A 475 -1.64 -40.58 -2.13
CA VAL A 475 -1.03 -41.27 -3.27
C VAL A 475 -1.93 -41.22 -4.49
N GLN A 476 -3.24 -41.46 -4.33
CA GLN A 476 -4.21 -41.32 -5.42
C GLN A 476 -4.21 -39.91 -6.03
N ARG A 477 -4.11 -38.86 -5.19
CA ARG A 477 -3.96 -37.47 -5.63
C ARG A 477 -2.74 -37.27 -6.53
N ALA A 478 -1.58 -37.79 -6.12
CA ALA A 478 -0.37 -37.70 -6.92
C ALA A 478 -0.50 -38.42 -8.28
N LEU A 479 -1.11 -39.61 -8.29
CA LEU A 479 -1.33 -40.39 -9.50
C LEU A 479 -2.33 -39.69 -10.45
N ASN A 480 -3.39 -39.08 -9.91
CA ASN A 480 -4.34 -38.27 -10.69
C ASN A 480 -3.66 -37.04 -11.32
N ALA A 481 -2.66 -36.48 -10.64
CA ALA A 481 -1.83 -35.39 -11.15
C ALA A 481 -0.75 -35.85 -12.15
N GLY A 482 -0.76 -37.13 -12.56
CA GLY A 482 0.10 -37.68 -13.62
C GLY A 482 1.42 -38.29 -13.14
N ARG A 483 1.67 -38.41 -11.83
CA ARG A 483 2.82 -39.17 -11.30
C ARG A 483 2.61 -40.67 -11.46
N THR A 484 3.69 -41.44 -11.51
CA THR A 484 3.61 -42.92 -11.51
C THR A 484 4.07 -43.52 -10.18
N GLY A 485 3.52 -44.68 -9.79
CA GLY A 485 3.96 -45.39 -8.59
C GLY A 485 5.46 -45.73 -8.59
N ALA A 486 6.02 -45.99 -9.78
CA ALA A 486 7.46 -46.21 -9.97
C ALA A 486 8.29 -44.95 -9.72
N GLU A 487 7.80 -43.77 -10.12
CA GLU A 487 8.44 -42.49 -9.82
C GLU A 487 8.45 -42.20 -8.32
N LEU A 488 7.31 -42.39 -7.64
CA LEU A 488 7.19 -42.17 -6.20
C LEU A 488 8.11 -43.10 -5.41
N THR A 489 8.13 -44.39 -5.79
CA THR A 489 9.01 -45.39 -5.17
C THR A 489 10.48 -45.04 -5.36
N ARG A 490 10.89 -44.72 -6.60
CA ARG A 490 12.28 -44.31 -6.90
C ARG A 490 12.68 -43.07 -6.12
N TRP A 491 11.78 -42.10 -5.99
CA TRP A 491 12.04 -40.88 -5.23
C TRP A 491 12.31 -41.20 -3.76
N LEU A 492 11.52 -42.08 -3.14
CA LEU A 492 11.72 -42.51 -1.76
C LEU A 492 13.05 -43.24 -1.58
N GLU A 493 13.40 -44.15 -2.49
CA GLU A 493 14.68 -44.88 -2.46
C GLU A 493 15.88 -43.94 -2.58
N GLN A 494 15.75 -42.84 -3.32
CA GLN A 494 16.83 -41.86 -3.53
C GLN A 494 17.04 -40.93 -2.33
N HIS A 495 15.96 -40.56 -1.62
CA HIS A 495 16.01 -39.49 -0.63
C HIS A 495 15.75 -39.96 0.81
N CYS A 496 15.24 -41.18 1.03
CA CYS A 496 15.08 -41.71 2.39
C CYS A 496 16.44 -42.13 2.95
N VAL A 497 16.71 -41.75 4.19
CA VAL A 497 17.83 -42.29 4.97
C VAL A 497 17.48 -43.69 5.43
N GLY A 498 18.24 -44.68 4.97
CA GLY A 498 18.02 -46.09 5.28
C GLY A 498 17.10 -46.78 4.28
N GLU A 499 16.54 -47.93 4.67
CA GLU A 499 15.61 -48.69 3.84
C GLU A 499 14.19 -48.09 3.93
N VAL A 500 13.50 -48.00 2.79
CA VAL A 500 12.09 -47.55 2.75
C VAL A 500 11.21 -48.63 3.38
N PRO A 501 10.35 -48.29 4.37
CA PRO A 501 9.48 -49.26 5.02
C PRO A 501 8.57 -49.99 4.02
N GLN A 502 8.53 -51.33 4.13
CA GLN A 502 7.75 -52.18 3.21
C GLN A 502 6.27 -51.80 3.14
N GLY A 503 5.67 -51.33 4.24
CA GLY A 503 4.28 -50.87 4.25
C GLY A 503 4.01 -49.68 3.33
N LEU A 504 4.99 -48.78 3.21
CA LEU A 504 4.88 -47.58 2.36
C LEU A 504 5.03 -47.93 0.88
N LEU A 505 5.98 -48.82 0.56
CA LEU A 505 6.12 -49.41 -0.78
C LEU A 505 4.87 -50.19 -1.20
N PHE A 506 4.29 -50.97 -0.29
CA PHE A 506 3.06 -51.71 -0.54
C PHE A 506 1.89 -50.77 -0.86
N LEU A 507 1.68 -49.74 -0.03
CA LEU A 507 0.62 -48.75 -0.23
C LEU A 507 0.73 -48.04 -1.59
N ILE A 508 1.94 -47.63 -1.99
CA ILE A 508 2.15 -46.96 -3.28
C ILE A 508 1.86 -47.91 -4.44
N ASN A 509 2.36 -49.15 -4.38
CA ASN A 509 2.16 -50.13 -5.43
C ASN A 509 0.68 -50.55 -5.56
N ASP A 510 -0.02 -50.71 -4.44
CA ASP A 510 -1.45 -51.06 -4.41
C ASP A 510 -2.32 -49.94 -5.01
N ALA A 511 -2.06 -48.68 -4.62
CA ALA A 511 -2.72 -47.52 -5.20
C ALA A 511 -2.43 -47.40 -6.70
N ALA A 512 -1.17 -47.58 -7.12
CA ALA A 512 -0.78 -47.51 -8.53
C ALA A 512 -1.37 -48.66 -9.37
N ALA A 513 -1.52 -49.86 -8.81
CA ALA A 513 -2.15 -50.99 -9.49
C ALA A 513 -3.66 -50.76 -9.71
N THR A 514 -4.30 -50.06 -8.77
CA THR A 514 -5.74 -49.73 -8.84
C THR A 514 -6.01 -48.51 -9.72
N HIS A 515 -5.04 -47.58 -9.82
CA HIS A 515 -5.13 -46.36 -10.62
C HIS A 515 -5.18 -46.66 -12.12
N GLY A 516 -6.17 -46.11 -12.81
CA GLY A 516 -6.35 -46.34 -14.25
C GLY A 516 -6.80 -47.76 -14.63
N SER A 517 -7.19 -48.59 -13.65
CA SER A 517 -7.84 -49.89 -13.89
C SER A 517 -9.19 -49.74 -14.60
N ILE A 518 -9.87 -48.62 -14.36
CA ILE A 518 -11.02 -48.14 -15.13
C ILE A 518 -10.52 -46.98 -16.01
N ARG A 519 -10.59 -47.15 -17.33
CA ARG A 519 -10.21 -46.13 -18.31
C ARG A 519 -11.46 -45.44 -18.84
N VAL A 520 -11.45 -44.12 -18.83
CA VAL A 520 -12.54 -43.30 -19.36
C VAL A 520 -12.02 -42.61 -20.62
N GLY A 521 -12.70 -42.83 -21.74
CA GLY A 521 -12.45 -42.13 -23.01
C GLY A 521 -13.64 -41.26 -23.38
N SER A 522 -13.39 -40.07 -23.94
CA SER A 522 -14.45 -39.26 -24.55
C SER A 522 -14.76 -39.79 -25.95
N ALA A 523 -16.03 -39.82 -26.33
CA ALA A 523 -16.47 -40.08 -27.69
C ALA A 523 -17.55 -39.07 -28.07
N ALA A 524 -17.40 -38.41 -29.21
CA ALA A 524 -18.39 -37.45 -29.72
C ALA A 524 -19.67 -38.15 -30.23
N SER A 525 -19.56 -39.42 -30.60
CA SER A 525 -20.70 -40.27 -30.96
C SER A 525 -20.39 -41.74 -30.73
N TYR A 526 -21.44 -42.54 -30.56
CA TYR A 526 -21.36 -44.00 -30.51
C TYR A 526 -22.26 -44.61 -31.59
N LEU A 527 -21.90 -45.81 -32.04
CA LEU A 527 -22.66 -46.62 -32.96
C LEU A 527 -23.01 -47.94 -32.27
N ARG A 528 -24.30 -48.21 -32.10
CA ARG A 528 -24.81 -49.48 -31.59
C ARG A 528 -25.44 -50.28 -32.72
N CYS A 529 -25.05 -51.54 -32.86
CA CYS A 529 -25.56 -52.44 -33.88
C CYS A 529 -25.65 -53.85 -33.31
N GLU A 530 -26.84 -54.45 -33.34
CA GLU A 530 -27.06 -55.82 -32.83
C GLU A 530 -26.39 -56.89 -33.71
N ASP A 531 -26.08 -56.56 -34.96
CA ASP A 531 -25.33 -57.42 -35.88
C ASP A 531 -23.82 -57.07 -35.84
N GLU A 532 -23.03 -57.96 -35.24
CA GLU A 532 -21.57 -57.81 -35.11
C GLU A 532 -20.86 -57.75 -36.47
N ALA A 533 -21.34 -58.51 -37.47
CA ALA A 533 -20.75 -58.54 -38.80
C ALA A 533 -21.01 -57.22 -39.56
N LEU A 534 -22.19 -56.63 -39.37
CA LEU A 534 -22.53 -55.31 -39.90
C LEU A 534 -21.70 -54.20 -39.24
N LEU A 535 -21.47 -54.28 -37.92
CA LEU A 535 -20.65 -53.30 -37.20
C LEU A 535 -19.18 -53.39 -37.58
N ALA A 536 -18.61 -54.59 -37.61
CA ALA A 536 -17.25 -54.82 -38.10
C ALA A 536 -17.11 -54.35 -39.55
N SER A 537 -18.19 -54.47 -40.34
CA SER A 537 -18.22 -53.92 -41.67
C SER A 537 -18.11 -52.40 -41.67
N ALA A 538 -18.93 -51.70 -40.89
CA ALA A 538 -18.88 -50.24 -40.76
C ALA A 538 -17.49 -49.74 -40.32
N VAL A 539 -16.90 -50.35 -39.29
CA VAL A 539 -15.56 -50.00 -38.77
C VAL A 539 -14.47 -50.12 -39.85
N ALA A 540 -14.56 -51.12 -40.74
CA ALA A 540 -13.58 -51.31 -41.80
C ALA A 540 -13.76 -50.37 -43.02
N ARG A 541 -14.95 -49.79 -43.22
CA ARG A 541 -15.27 -48.95 -44.41
C ARG A 541 -15.35 -47.46 -44.10
N VAL A 542 -15.43 -47.07 -42.84
CA VAL A 542 -15.63 -45.68 -42.40
C VAL A 542 -14.50 -45.31 -41.45
N ASP A 543 -13.68 -44.35 -41.86
CA ASP A 543 -12.54 -43.90 -41.09
C ASP A 543 -12.99 -43.20 -39.80
N GLY A 544 -12.29 -43.45 -38.69
CA GLY A 544 -12.57 -42.83 -37.39
C GLY A 544 -13.63 -43.54 -36.53
N LEU A 545 -14.02 -44.76 -36.89
CA LEU A 545 -14.75 -45.68 -36.01
C LEU A 545 -13.78 -46.62 -35.30
N GLU A 546 -13.96 -46.78 -33.99
CA GLU A 546 -13.20 -47.72 -33.15
C GLU A 546 -14.16 -48.68 -32.45
N LEU A 547 -13.93 -49.98 -32.58
CA LEU A 547 -14.76 -51.00 -31.95
C LEU A 547 -14.38 -51.15 -30.47
N ILE A 548 -15.32 -50.90 -29.56
CA ILE A 548 -15.09 -51.00 -28.11
C ILE A 548 -15.85 -52.15 -27.44
N ALA A 549 -16.88 -52.69 -28.11
CA ALA A 549 -17.58 -53.90 -27.75
C ALA A 549 -18.09 -54.60 -29.03
N PRO A 550 -18.46 -55.89 -28.99
CA PRO A 550 -18.93 -56.61 -30.18
C PRO A 550 -20.08 -55.92 -30.94
N THR A 551 -20.93 -55.18 -30.21
CA THR A 551 -22.10 -54.47 -30.74
C THR A 551 -22.01 -52.95 -30.59
N VAL A 552 -20.87 -52.40 -30.16
CA VAL A 552 -20.68 -50.95 -29.95
C VAL A 552 -19.33 -50.47 -30.50
N ALA A 553 -19.38 -49.43 -31.33
CA ALA A 553 -18.21 -48.66 -31.76
C ALA A 553 -18.35 -47.20 -31.31
N ILE A 554 -17.23 -46.50 -31.16
CA ILE A 554 -17.19 -45.06 -30.84
C ILE A 554 -16.49 -44.28 -31.96
N SER A 555 -16.78 -42.98 -32.02
CA SER A 555 -16.10 -42.04 -32.91
C SER A 555 -15.91 -40.69 -32.25
N GLN A 556 -14.86 -39.97 -32.64
CA GLN A 556 -14.67 -38.56 -32.31
C GLN A 556 -15.44 -37.62 -33.26
N VAL A 557 -16.10 -38.16 -34.27
CA VAL A 557 -16.92 -37.40 -35.21
C VAL A 557 -18.31 -37.14 -34.58
N PRO A 558 -18.83 -35.90 -34.56
CA PRO A 558 -20.17 -35.62 -34.05
C PRO A 558 -21.27 -36.36 -34.82
N VAL A 559 -22.35 -36.75 -34.13
CA VAL A 559 -23.46 -37.59 -34.66
C VAL A 559 -23.93 -37.17 -36.07
N PRO A 560 -24.19 -35.88 -36.38
CA PRO A 560 -24.69 -35.49 -37.72
C PRO A 560 -23.71 -35.80 -38.86
N GLN A 561 -22.40 -35.67 -38.60
CA GLN A 561 -21.35 -35.92 -39.58
C GLN A 561 -21.10 -37.42 -39.74
N LEU A 562 -21.13 -38.18 -38.63
CA LEU A 562 -20.98 -39.64 -38.69
C LEU A 562 -22.14 -40.29 -39.46
N VAL A 563 -23.38 -39.81 -39.25
CA VAL A 563 -24.56 -40.26 -40.01
C VAL A 563 -24.39 -40.01 -41.51
N ALA A 564 -23.84 -38.85 -41.89
CA ALA A 564 -23.56 -38.55 -43.29
C ALA A 564 -22.48 -39.47 -43.89
N LEU A 565 -21.38 -39.71 -43.17
CA LEU A 565 -20.29 -40.60 -43.58
C LEU A 565 -20.76 -42.05 -43.76
N LEU A 566 -21.55 -42.56 -42.82
CA LEU A 566 -22.12 -43.90 -42.89
C LEU A 566 -23.04 -44.06 -44.11
N ARG A 567 -23.89 -43.06 -44.40
CA ARG A 567 -24.75 -43.07 -45.59
C ARG A 567 -23.96 -43.04 -46.89
N GLN A 568 -22.88 -42.26 -46.96
CA GLN A 568 -21.99 -42.23 -48.12
C GLN A 568 -21.31 -43.59 -48.37
N ARG A 569 -21.08 -44.37 -47.32
CA ARG A 569 -20.51 -45.73 -47.40
C ARG A 569 -21.56 -46.84 -47.49
N GLY A 570 -22.84 -46.47 -47.72
CA GLY A 570 -23.93 -47.41 -47.99
C GLY A 570 -24.65 -47.97 -46.75
N PHE A 571 -24.35 -47.46 -45.55
CA PHE A 571 -25.02 -47.84 -44.31
C PHE A 571 -26.26 -46.98 -44.04
N GLN A 572 -27.23 -47.49 -43.27
CA GLN A 572 -28.48 -46.80 -42.92
C GLN A 572 -28.62 -46.60 -41.41
N PRO A 573 -27.88 -45.65 -40.79
CA PRO A 573 -27.95 -45.41 -39.35
C PRO A 573 -29.22 -44.66 -38.96
N ALA A 574 -29.77 -45.01 -37.79
CA ALA A 574 -30.80 -44.27 -37.07
C ALA A 574 -30.19 -43.62 -35.81
N ALA A 575 -30.76 -42.50 -35.35
CA ALA A 575 -30.29 -41.83 -34.15
C ALA A 575 -30.74 -42.61 -32.89
N ASP A 576 -29.79 -42.95 -32.02
CA ASP A 576 -30.05 -43.50 -30.69
C ASP A 576 -30.16 -42.31 -29.71
N GLY A 577 -31.22 -42.26 -28.89
CA GLY A 577 -31.55 -41.08 -28.10
C GLY A 577 -31.96 -41.42 -26.69
N ASP A 578 -31.15 -40.98 -25.72
CA ASP A 578 -31.58 -40.38 -24.44
C ASP A 578 -30.37 -39.70 -23.76
N GLY A 579 -30.66 -38.66 -22.97
CA GLY A 579 -29.78 -37.52 -22.67
C GLY A 579 -28.60 -37.71 -21.71
N THR A 580 -27.61 -36.83 -21.91
CA THR A 580 -26.75 -36.15 -20.92
C THR A 580 -25.76 -36.95 -20.05
N ALA A 581 -24.46 -36.76 -20.30
CA ALA A 581 -23.48 -36.19 -19.36
C ALA A 581 -22.06 -36.20 -19.97
N LEU A 582 -21.50 -35.01 -20.23
CA LEU A 582 -20.07 -34.84 -20.55
C LEU A 582 -19.28 -34.93 -19.24
N LEU A 583 -18.32 -35.85 -19.19
CA LEU A 583 -17.36 -36.03 -18.10
C LEU A 583 -16.25 -34.98 -18.22
N THR A 584 -16.17 -34.06 -17.25
CA THR A 584 -15.07 -33.10 -17.14
C THR A 584 -13.84 -33.82 -16.57
N LEU A 585 -12.80 -33.98 -17.40
CA LEU A 585 -11.45 -34.35 -16.97
C LEU A 585 -10.84 -33.13 -16.27
N HIS A 586 -10.04 -33.34 -15.21
CA HIS A 586 -9.38 -32.28 -14.44
C HIS A 586 -8.81 -31.17 -15.34
N ASP A 587 -9.43 -29.99 -15.30
CA ASP A 587 -8.98 -28.83 -16.06
C ASP A 587 -7.65 -28.33 -15.49
N ALA A 588 -6.81 -27.80 -16.38
CA ALA A 588 -5.59 -27.11 -15.98
C ALA A 588 -5.94 -25.96 -15.00
N PRO A 589 -5.09 -25.67 -14.00
CA PRO A 589 -5.40 -24.67 -12.98
C PRO A 589 -5.72 -23.31 -13.63
N GLN A 590 -6.89 -22.77 -13.30
CA GLN A 590 -7.37 -21.51 -13.84
C GLN A 590 -6.72 -20.35 -13.06
N LEU A 591 -5.76 -19.69 -13.72
CA LEU A 591 -4.98 -18.59 -13.13
C LEU A 591 -5.59 -17.23 -13.45
N VAL A 592 -5.41 -16.27 -12.55
CA VAL A 592 -5.82 -14.87 -12.73
C VAL A 592 -4.64 -13.91 -12.77
N ALA A 593 -4.89 -12.67 -13.21
CA ALA A 593 -3.90 -11.61 -13.16
C ALA A 593 -3.63 -11.16 -11.71
N PRO A 594 -2.39 -10.77 -11.36
CA PRO A 594 -2.09 -10.24 -10.03
C PRO A 594 -2.80 -8.92 -9.79
N THR A 595 -3.23 -8.69 -8.54
CA THR A 595 -3.76 -7.38 -8.15
C THR A 595 -2.59 -6.42 -7.90
N PRO A 596 -2.52 -5.25 -8.56
CA PRO A 596 -1.40 -4.33 -8.38
C PRO A 596 -1.30 -3.81 -6.94
N SER A 597 -0.14 -4.00 -6.33
CA SER A 597 0.23 -3.36 -5.07
C SER A 597 1.70 -2.94 -5.09
N THR A 598 2.07 -2.00 -4.22
CA THR A 598 3.42 -1.43 -4.19
C THR A 598 3.91 -1.25 -2.77
N VAL A 599 5.16 -1.60 -2.54
CA VAL A 599 5.88 -1.32 -1.29
C VAL A 599 5.99 0.20 -1.14
N PRO A 600 5.77 0.75 0.07
CA PRO A 600 5.96 2.17 0.33
C PRO A 600 7.42 2.54 0.05
N ARG A 601 7.63 3.40 -0.95
CA ARG A 601 8.95 3.97 -1.25
C ARG A 601 8.89 5.47 -1.04
N GLU A 602 9.85 5.99 -0.30
CA GLU A 602 10.10 7.42 -0.33
C GLU A 602 10.56 7.79 -1.74
N ARG A 603 9.91 8.78 -2.34
CA ARG A 603 10.39 9.32 -3.60
C ARG A 603 11.77 9.92 -3.35
N SER A 604 12.71 9.64 -4.23
CA SER A 604 14.03 10.28 -4.26
C SER A 604 14.25 10.86 -5.65
N ILE A 605 15.17 11.82 -5.73
CA ILE A 605 15.68 12.30 -7.01
C ILE A 605 17.04 11.63 -7.22
N ASP A 606 17.25 11.07 -8.41
CA ASP A 606 18.57 10.55 -8.76
C ASP A 606 19.59 11.71 -8.91
N GLU A 607 20.87 11.39 -8.73
CA GLU A 607 21.92 12.42 -8.70
C GLU A 607 22.01 13.21 -10.01
N ALA A 608 21.82 12.55 -11.15
CA ALA A 608 21.92 13.17 -12.47
C ALA A 608 20.81 14.22 -12.67
N HIS A 609 19.57 13.87 -12.31
CA HIS A 609 18.42 14.74 -12.40
C HIS A 609 18.50 15.89 -11.40
N ARG A 610 19.00 15.64 -10.18
CA ARG A 610 19.24 16.68 -9.17
C ARG A 610 20.17 17.77 -9.71
N GLU A 611 21.30 17.35 -10.27
CA GLU A 611 22.30 18.26 -10.83
C GLU A 611 21.79 18.98 -12.09
N GLU A 612 20.96 18.31 -12.90
CA GLU A 612 20.27 18.95 -14.02
C GLU A 612 19.30 20.06 -13.55
N VAL A 613 18.48 19.77 -12.54
CA VAL A 613 17.56 20.74 -11.93
C VAL A 613 18.35 21.94 -11.40
N ILE A 614 19.40 21.73 -10.62
CA ILE A 614 20.21 22.82 -10.05
C ILE A 614 20.84 23.67 -11.16
N ARG A 615 21.41 23.05 -12.19
CA ARG A 615 21.97 23.76 -13.34
C ARG A 615 20.92 24.62 -14.05
N SER A 616 19.71 24.08 -14.26
CA SER A 616 18.60 24.81 -14.87
C SER A 616 18.16 26.02 -14.02
N LEU A 617 18.05 25.84 -12.71
CA LEU A 617 17.68 26.88 -11.76
C LEU A 617 18.70 28.04 -11.70
N ARG A 618 19.99 27.75 -11.89
CA ARG A 618 21.06 28.76 -11.92
C ARG A 618 21.15 29.47 -13.27
N ALA A 619 20.93 28.75 -14.38
CA ALA A 619 21.04 29.30 -15.73
C ALA A 619 20.01 30.41 -16.03
N THR A 620 18.83 30.38 -15.40
CA THR A 620 17.76 31.37 -15.60
C THR A 620 17.93 32.67 -14.80
N GLY A 621 18.92 32.77 -13.90
CA GLY A 621 19.09 33.92 -12.99
C GLY A 621 19.78 35.17 -13.57
N GLY A 622 19.87 35.33 -14.90
CA GLY A 622 20.85 36.24 -15.52
C GLY A 622 20.36 37.61 -16.04
N ALA A 623 19.36 37.68 -16.92
CA ALA A 623 19.08 38.96 -17.62
C ALA A 623 17.69 39.09 -18.29
N ALA A 624 16.97 38.00 -18.57
CA ALA A 624 15.69 38.03 -19.28
C ALA A 624 14.46 38.19 -18.36
N GLU A 625 14.62 38.03 -17.05
CA GLU A 625 13.49 37.95 -16.11
C GLU A 625 12.84 39.30 -15.77
N THR A 626 13.49 40.45 -16.02
CA THR A 626 12.95 41.75 -15.58
C THR A 626 11.82 42.26 -16.48
N GLU A 627 11.94 42.08 -17.80
CA GLU A 627 10.91 42.54 -18.77
C GLU A 627 9.70 41.59 -18.83
N GLU A 628 9.91 40.26 -18.83
CA GLU A 628 8.79 39.30 -18.84
C GLU A 628 7.99 39.27 -17.52
N ARG A 629 8.62 39.59 -16.37
CA ARG A 629 7.92 39.63 -15.06
C ARG A 629 6.96 40.81 -14.95
N ASP A 630 7.29 41.98 -15.50
CA ASP A 630 6.45 43.17 -15.41
C ASP A 630 5.15 43.00 -16.20
N PHE A 631 5.24 42.36 -17.38
CA PHE A 631 4.07 42.01 -18.19
C PHE A 631 3.14 41.02 -17.48
N LEU A 632 3.69 39.99 -16.85
CA LEU A 632 2.92 38.95 -16.17
C LEU A 632 2.20 39.47 -14.91
N GLU A 633 2.86 40.31 -14.11
CA GLU A 633 2.24 40.93 -12.94
C GLU A 633 1.13 41.90 -13.36
N THR A 634 1.35 42.73 -14.38
CA THR A 634 0.35 43.66 -14.94
C THR A 634 -0.87 42.93 -15.51
N LEU A 635 -0.68 41.83 -16.24
CA LEU A 635 -1.76 41.02 -16.78
C LEU A 635 -2.58 40.33 -15.68
N ARG A 636 -1.91 39.77 -14.65
CA ARG A 636 -2.59 39.14 -13.50
C ARG A 636 -3.37 40.14 -12.65
N ALA A 637 -2.83 41.34 -12.46
CA ALA A 637 -3.54 42.42 -11.78
C ALA A 637 -4.81 42.80 -12.57
N SER A 638 -4.71 42.89 -13.89
CA SER A 638 -5.81 43.25 -14.78
C SER A 638 -6.91 42.18 -14.86
N VAL A 639 -6.58 40.88 -14.79
CA VAL A 639 -7.57 39.78 -14.66
C VAL A 639 -8.40 39.94 -13.39
N ARG A 640 -7.76 40.21 -12.24
CA ARG A 640 -8.45 40.35 -10.95
C ARG A 640 -9.38 41.56 -10.93
N ALA A 641 -8.96 42.66 -11.55
CA ALA A 641 -9.72 43.91 -11.58
C ALA A 641 -10.66 44.05 -12.80
N ARG A 642 -10.65 43.08 -13.72
CA ARG A 642 -11.33 43.13 -15.05
C ARG A 642 -11.06 44.43 -15.81
N ARG A 643 -9.81 44.90 -15.78
CA ARG A 643 -9.41 46.15 -16.43
C ARG A 643 -8.90 45.89 -17.85
N PRO A 644 -9.23 46.75 -18.83
CA PRO A 644 -8.69 46.65 -20.18
C PRO A 644 -7.21 47.06 -20.21
N VAL A 645 -6.42 46.34 -20.99
CA VAL A 645 -4.99 46.60 -21.22
C VAL A 645 -4.67 46.52 -22.70
N THR A 646 -3.66 47.25 -23.15
CA THR A 646 -3.15 47.14 -24.51
C THR A 646 -2.01 46.14 -24.51
N ILE A 647 -2.15 45.05 -25.25
CA ILE A 647 -1.08 44.06 -25.46
C ILE A 647 -0.48 44.22 -26.85
N GLY A 648 0.85 44.29 -26.94
CA GLY A 648 1.60 44.09 -28.17
C GLY A 648 2.00 42.62 -28.27
N TYR A 649 1.70 41.95 -29.38
CA TYR A 649 2.11 40.56 -29.59
C TYR A 649 2.43 40.27 -31.06
N VAL A 650 3.23 39.25 -31.29
CA VAL A 650 3.58 38.77 -32.65
C VAL A 650 2.57 37.71 -33.09
N ASP A 651 1.89 37.94 -34.19
CA ASP A 651 0.90 37.01 -34.72
C ASP A 651 1.53 35.75 -35.36
N LYS A 652 0.70 34.81 -35.81
CA LYS A 652 1.18 33.56 -36.45
C LYS A 652 1.93 33.80 -37.78
N ARG A 653 1.90 35.01 -38.34
CA ARG A 653 2.59 35.42 -39.57
C ARG A 653 3.85 36.23 -39.28
N GLY A 654 4.25 36.39 -38.02
CA GLY A 654 5.45 37.10 -37.61
C GLY A 654 5.29 38.63 -37.60
N GLN A 655 4.08 39.17 -37.77
CA GLN A 655 3.83 40.61 -37.72
C GLN A 655 3.49 41.06 -36.30
N ARG A 656 4.14 42.14 -35.85
CA ARG A 656 3.83 42.79 -34.56
C ARG A 656 2.49 43.50 -34.66
N THR A 657 1.56 43.15 -33.78
CA THR A 657 0.21 43.71 -33.71
C THR A 657 -0.09 44.18 -32.29
N GLN A 658 -0.75 45.32 -32.13
CA GLN A 658 -1.26 45.78 -30.84
C GLN A 658 -2.78 45.63 -30.77
N ARG A 659 -3.30 45.18 -29.63
CA ARG A 659 -4.74 45.02 -29.38
C ARG A 659 -5.09 45.44 -27.96
N LYS A 660 -6.22 46.15 -27.83
CA LYS A 660 -6.83 46.43 -26.54
C LYS A 660 -7.72 45.27 -26.15
N VAL A 661 -7.43 44.66 -25.01
CA VAL A 661 -8.07 43.41 -24.58
C VAL A 661 -8.41 43.46 -23.09
N ILE A 662 -9.42 42.69 -22.69
CA ILE A 662 -9.76 42.45 -21.28
C ILE A 662 -9.27 41.04 -20.93
N PRO A 663 -8.20 40.88 -20.14
CA PRO A 663 -7.68 39.56 -19.74
C PRO A 663 -8.72 38.78 -18.92
N VAL A 664 -9.02 37.55 -19.33
CA VAL A 664 -9.98 36.67 -18.66
C VAL A 664 -9.25 35.65 -17.78
N THR A 665 -8.20 35.01 -18.31
CA THR A 665 -7.35 34.08 -17.55
C THR A 665 -5.90 34.15 -18.00
N VAL A 666 -4.97 33.96 -17.06
CA VAL A 666 -3.52 33.85 -17.33
C VAL A 666 -3.01 32.57 -16.67
N ASN A 667 -2.73 31.55 -17.49
CA ASN A 667 -2.24 30.24 -17.06
C ASN A 667 -0.81 30.02 -17.59
N ALA A 668 -0.07 29.04 -17.06
CA ALA A 668 1.35 28.80 -17.31
C ALA A 668 1.74 28.80 -18.81
N GLY A 669 2.07 29.98 -19.35
CA GLY A 669 2.50 30.20 -20.74
C GLY A 669 1.46 30.82 -21.69
N LEU A 670 0.19 30.98 -21.29
CA LEU A 670 -0.91 31.41 -22.18
C LEU A 670 -1.82 32.47 -21.50
N ILE A 671 -2.26 33.45 -22.29
CA ILE A 671 -3.32 34.39 -21.94
C ILE A 671 -4.56 34.15 -22.82
N ASP A 672 -5.72 34.10 -22.17
CA ASP A 672 -7.03 34.25 -22.82
C ASP A 672 -7.58 35.63 -22.48
N ALA A 673 -7.78 36.45 -23.49
CA ALA A 673 -8.29 37.82 -23.34
C ALA A 673 -9.41 38.10 -24.33
N LEU A 674 -10.41 38.87 -23.93
CA LEU A 674 -11.49 39.32 -24.80
C LEU A 674 -11.01 40.55 -25.59
N ASP A 675 -10.99 40.47 -26.91
CA ASP A 675 -10.68 41.62 -27.76
C ASP A 675 -11.86 42.60 -27.79
N GLU A 676 -11.65 43.84 -27.35
CA GLU A 676 -12.72 44.85 -27.28
C GLU A 676 -13.25 45.25 -28.66
N ALA A 677 -12.42 45.17 -29.71
CA ALA A 677 -12.83 45.58 -31.05
C ALA A 677 -13.67 44.51 -31.76
N THR A 678 -13.44 43.23 -31.46
CA THR A 678 -14.07 42.11 -32.18
C THR A 678 -15.01 41.26 -31.32
N GLY A 679 -15.00 41.45 -30.00
CA GLY A 679 -15.80 40.68 -29.04
C GLY A 679 -15.44 39.19 -28.97
N ARG A 680 -14.32 38.77 -29.57
CA ARG A 680 -13.86 37.39 -29.61
C ARG A 680 -12.74 37.14 -28.60
N VAL A 681 -12.65 35.89 -28.13
CA VAL A 681 -11.56 35.47 -27.24
C VAL A 681 -10.29 35.29 -28.08
N LEU A 682 -9.29 36.09 -27.74
CA LEU A 682 -7.94 36.05 -28.27
C LEU A 682 -7.06 35.24 -27.32
N ARG A 683 -6.50 34.14 -27.84
CA ARG A 683 -5.53 33.29 -27.13
C ARG A 683 -4.12 33.55 -27.63
N VAL A 684 -3.22 33.98 -26.75
CA VAL A 684 -1.83 34.34 -27.09
C VAL A 684 -0.86 33.64 -26.13
N GLU A 685 0.26 33.14 -26.64
CA GLU A 685 1.37 32.65 -25.82
C GLU A 685 2.10 33.83 -25.19
N LEU A 686 2.39 33.74 -23.89
CA LEU A 686 3.08 34.81 -23.16
C LEU A 686 4.44 35.16 -23.78
N SER A 687 5.15 34.16 -24.32
CA SER A 687 6.42 34.33 -25.04
C SER A 687 6.32 35.12 -26.35
N ARG A 688 5.10 35.34 -26.87
CA ARG A 688 4.84 36.14 -28.07
C ARG A 688 4.42 37.57 -27.75
N ILE A 689 4.22 37.89 -26.47
CA ILE A 689 3.86 39.24 -26.03
C ILE A 689 5.14 40.07 -25.98
N THR A 690 5.13 41.18 -26.71
CA THR A 690 6.26 42.10 -26.83
C THR A 690 6.12 43.33 -25.93
N GLY A 691 4.96 43.50 -25.27
CA GLY A 691 4.70 44.59 -24.34
C GLY A 691 3.26 44.60 -23.82
N VAL A 692 3.06 45.11 -22.61
CA VAL A 692 1.74 45.31 -21.99
C VAL A 692 1.68 46.71 -21.40
N GLU A 693 0.70 47.51 -21.80
CA GLU A 693 0.48 48.86 -21.31
C GLU A 693 -0.90 48.96 -20.64
N ASP A 694 -0.92 49.53 -19.42
CA ASP A 694 -2.17 49.82 -18.72
C ASP A 694 -2.82 51.08 -19.33
N THR A 695 -4.08 50.96 -19.76
CA THR A 695 -4.81 52.07 -20.38
C THR A 695 -5.32 53.11 -19.39
N ALA A 696 -4.94 53.03 -18.11
CA ALA A 696 -5.29 54.01 -17.07
C ALA A 696 -4.47 55.32 -17.11
N THR A 697 -3.52 55.48 -18.04
CA THR A 697 -2.57 56.63 -18.07
C THR A 697 -2.77 57.61 -19.23
N GLU A 698 -4.01 57.79 -19.70
CA GLU A 698 -4.38 58.96 -20.52
C GLU A 698 -5.49 59.75 -19.81
N LEU A 699 -5.09 60.85 -19.18
CA LEU A 699 -5.91 62.01 -18.84
C LEU A 699 -5.20 63.26 -19.36
#